data_AF-A0A8C8RW56-F1
#
_entry.id   AF-A0A8C8RW56-F1
#
_cell.length_a   1.000
_cell.length_b   1.000
_cell.length_c   1.000
_cell.angle_alpha   90.00
_cell.angle_beta   90.00
_cell.angle_gamma   90.00
#
_symmetry.space_group_name_H-M   'P 1'
#
loop_
_entity.id
_entity.type
_entity.pdbx_description
1 polymer ?
#
loop_
_entity_poly.entity_id
_entity_poly.type
_entity_poly.pdbx_seq_one_letter_code
_entity_poly.pdbx_strand_id
1 'polypeptide(L)'
;MTQQPQDEFDTSVENAEVWMKAIQERLRINDNTKGPWSALEARLKETEKICALEPEGRLKMDLVLMKANALLCCINEEEKHEILSKLKDIKAMWEETSIYITHCHSRIEWVWLHWSEYLKAQGEFYTWIHNMKVTLEPDIELQLGLKEKQWQLSHAQVLLNDVLNQSVLLERLLEEAASLFNRIGDPSVDEDAQKKMKVEYEEIKAEAQCRVKLLEKVTMEHEQYKTNVDQFQSWLNGVTESLNCCIREIMKLPAENGLKALQNIAKDVKSGEKKLKRLEVQSTGVIQNTSPLGAGKIKDELEELRKALEKLKLMCGEEEERLQKILKSESAYESQARQLEVEIQEFIKMLQRLENDLEPRKGTESEEELVNLWRKYNASRAVLAAEESKVERLKAQLKELFRFSQDIQPLSDGVVSALREYQSVKGKTFKMSSETETELRQRFQNPLREFQQWKPSVQRLLDSTPNVAEPAVTHAFLLQIEARLAESCQFKEQLMMLQLKKDLLSNIFGEKRAKSLLAEVTDTAKEREILHKSLLQKQSRLQSLATQHKDFDAGFVPLQKMLSAIGAKVDLENEPQPDLLGKETRLQRLQMIQEDMARFIFQMEELENLVQSNPTHRQKMNQLSSDYQKLKRSLEIILARTQKHVQAHWMFNNKLSDLQQWISVTEQKLESYQDSSVERNTESRVADLEGLLAEFPGKEIQLHLVGAHGQVVIQNSSPEGAARVHTELTQLTESLRSLRKMTISKEEESSQLRKLMKGFKQWLHAENAKLTKILVTKPSSTEEVTTRCRKLKELQSRVPEGQRLFEELRSLQTVVGTSEDVEDLRYQWMLYKSKLKDSSSSLTPTSLEEPDGFRKRRPRGLCSFLHRVCWAALPLQIFLLFFLLLAFLLPLVEETHSCKLANNFAHSFNLMLRYERPPPT
;
A
#
# COMPACT_ATOMS: atom_id res chain seq x y z
N MET A 1 100.50 118.97 -53.70
CA MET A 1 100.90 118.04 -52.61
C MET A 1 99.75 117.06 -52.35
N THR A 2 99.35 116.32 -53.37
CA THR A 2 98.09 115.54 -53.39
C THR A 2 98.32 114.02 -53.32
N GLN A 3 99.56 113.57 -53.44
CA GLN A 3 99.90 112.15 -53.58
C GLN A 3 99.70 111.35 -52.28
N GLN A 4 100.25 111.78 -51.15
CA GLN A 4 100.09 111.07 -49.87
C GLN A 4 98.63 110.75 -49.48
N PRO A 5 97.65 111.69 -49.50
CA PRO A 5 96.27 111.34 -49.14
C PRO A 5 95.60 110.43 -50.18
N GLN A 6 96.02 110.46 -51.45
CA GLN A 6 95.62 109.52 -52.49
C GLN A 6 96.16 108.11 -52.19
N ASP A 7 97.47 108.01 -51.92
CA ASP A 7 98.14 106.75 -51.55
C ASP A 7 97.49 106.12 -50.30
N GLU A 8 97.18 106.93 -49.27
CA GLU A 8 96.50 106.48 -48.05
C GLU A 8 95.04 106.02 -48.29
N PHE A 9 94.33 106.62 -49.26
CA PHE A 9 92.98 106.19 -49.66
C PHE A 9 93.03 104.90 -50.47
N ASP A 10 93.82 104.84 -51.54
CA ASP A 10 93.92 103.63 -52.38
C ASP A 10 94.45 102.44 -51.56
N THR A 11 95.41 102.66 -50.63
CA THR A 11 95.84 101.64 -49.65
C THR A 11 94.68 101.18 -48.75
N SER A 12 93.80 102.08 -48.32
CA SER A 12 92.63 101.70 -47.50
C SER A 12 91.61 100.88 -48.29
N VAL A 13 91.39 101.21 -49.58
CA VAL A 13 90.53 100.46 -50.50
C VAL A 13 91.11 99.07 -50.73
N GLU A 14 92.40 98.95 -51.05
CA GLU A 14 93.07 97.66 -51.23
C GLU A 14 92.96 96.77 -49.98
N ASN A 15 93.16 97.33 -48.78
CA ASN A 15 93.01 96.60 -47.51
C ASN A 15 91.57 96.17 -47.17
N ALA A 16 90.57 96.82 -47.77
CA ALA A 16 89.18 96.43 -47.69
C ALA A 16 88.84 95.37 -48.76
N GLU A 17 89.27 95.56 -50.02
CA GLU A 17 89.10 94.60 -51.11
C GLU A 17 89.76 93.25 -50.81
N VAL A 18 91.01 93.24 -50.34
CA VAL A 18 91.75 92.00 -50.04
C VAL A 18 91.04 91.22 -48.92
N TRP A 19 90.50 91.91 -47.92
CA TRP A 19 89.71 91.28 -46.86
C TRP A 19 88.38 90.74 -47.40
N MET A 20 87.64 91.53 -48.21
CA MET A 20 86.37 91.08 -48.78
C MET A 20 86.57 89.87 -49.70
N LYS A 21 87.56 89.90 -50.60
CA LYS A 21 87.91 88.78 -51.48
C LYS A 21 88.31 87.53 -50.69
N ALA A 22 89.05 87.67 -49.59
CA ALA A 22 89.41 86.55 -48.72
C ALA A 22 88.19 85.97 -47.97
N ILE A 23 87.23 86.81 -47.57
CA ILE A 23 85.96 86.36 -46.95
C ILE A 23 85.04 85.72 -47.99
N GLN A 24 84.89 86.31 -49.18
CA GLN A 24 84.12 85.76 -50.30
C GLN A 24 84.62 84.36 -50.71
N GLU A 25 85.94 84.15 -50.81
CA GLU A 25 86.49 82.83 -51.14
C GLU A 25 86.32 81.83 -49.96
N ARG A 26 86.47 82.26 -48.70
CA ARG A 26 86.14 81.41 -47.53
C ARG A 26 84.66 81.01 -47.50
N LEU A 27 83.75 81.92 -47.83
CA LEU A 27 82.33 81.62 -47.98
C LEU A 27 82.12 80.61 -49.11
N ARG A 28 82.64 80.88 -50.31
CA ARG A 28 82.54 80.01 -51.50
C ARG A 28 82.98 78.56 -51.25
N ILE A 29 83.99 78.33 -50.41
CA ILE A 29 84.43 76.98 -49.99
C ILE A 29 83.41 76.31 -49.06
N ASN A 30 82.75 77.06 -48.18
CA ASN A 30 81.79 76.56 -47.21
C ASN A 30 80.33 76.56 -47.70
N ASP A 31 80.02 77.31 -48.76
CA ASP A 31 78.67 77.59 -49.29
C ASP A 31 78.06 76.41 -50.07
N ASN A 32 78.09 75.23 -49.43
CA ASN A 32 77.68 73.95 -49.96
C ASN A 32 76.95 73.17 -48.86
N THR A 33 75.73 72.75 -49.15
CA THR A 33 74.88 71.97 -48.23
C THR A 33 75.13 70.46 -48.30
N LYS A 34 75.99 69.98 -49.23
CA LYS A 34 76.12 68.55 -49.54
C LYS A 34 77.21 67.80 -48.76
N GLY A 35 76.96 66.52 -48.51
CA GLY A 35 77.82 65.61 -47.76
C GLY A 35 77.32 65.33 -46.34
N PRO A 36 78.10 64.58 -45.55
CA PRO A 36 77.65 64.05 -44.27
C PRO A 36 77.43 65.11 -43.20
N TRP A 37 76.60 64.78 -42.22
CA TRP A 37 76.21 65.61 -41.09
C TRP A 37 77.40 66.37 -40.46
N SER A 38 78.48 65.66 -40.15
CA SER A 38 79.68 66.22 -39.53
C SER A 38 80.42 67.22 -40.42
N ALA A 39 80.33 67.11 -41.74
CA ALA A 39 80.86 68.09 -42.68
C ALA A 39 79.96 69.33 -42.78
N LEU A 40 78.63 69.16 -42.73
CA LEU A 40 77.69 70.29 -42.67
C LEU A 40 77.84 71.08 -41.36
N GLU A 41 77.93 70.39 -40.23
CA GLU A 41 78.15 70.98 -38.90
C GLU A 41 79.50 71.72 -38.82
N ALA A 42 80.55 71.20 -39.48
CA ALA A 42 81.84 71.89 -39.58
C ALA A 42 81.76 73.19 -40.41
N ARG A 43 81.01 73.19 -41.52
CA ARG A 43 80.77 74.40 -42.34
C ARG A 43 79.87 75.41 -41.62
N LEU A 44 78.91 74.95 -40.81
CA LEU A 44 78.09 75.83 -39.97
C LEU A 44 78.98 76.60 -38.98
N LYS A 45 79.86 75.91 -38.26
CA LYS A 45 80.83 76.51 -37.32
C LYS A 45 81.85 77.41 -38.01
N GLU A 46 82.21 77.16 -39.28
CA GLU A 46 83.10 78.03 -40.05
C GLU A 46 82.38 79.28 -40.59
N THR A 47 81.12 79.18 -41.01
CA THR A 47 80.33 80.36 -41.40
C THR A 47 79.94 81.21 -40.20
N GLU A 48 79.65 80.63 -39.04
CA GLU A 48 79.49 81.34 -37.76
C GLU A 48 80.74 82.18 -37.43
N LYS A 49 81.95 81.60 -37.59
CA LYS A 49 83.22 82.32 -37.49
C LYS A 49 83.39 83.44 -38.54
N ILE A 50 82.79 83.31 -39.72
CA ILE A 50 82.81 84.37 -40.74
C ILE A 50 81.83 85.50 -40.39
N CYS A 51 80.63 85.17 -39.90
CA CYS A 51 79.67 86.14 -39.36
C CYS A 51 80.29 86.97 -38.22
N ALA A 52 81.04 86.32 -37.33
CA ALA A 52 81.76 86.99 -36.24
C ALA A 52 82.85 87.98 -36.71
N LEU A 53 83.30 87.90 -37.97
CA LEU A 53 84.25 88.83 -38.57
C LEU A 53 83.58 89.99 -39.33
N GLU A 54 82.26 89.94 -39.57
CA GLU A 54 81.53 91.03 -40.25
C GLU A 54 81.77 92.44 -39.61
N PRO A 55 81.88 92.59 -38.27
CA PRO A 55 82.25 93.89 -37.67
C PRO A 55 83.63 94.41 -38.08
N GLU A 56 84.60 93.53 -38.35
CA GLU A 56 85.93 93.92 -38.85
C GLU A 56 85.83 94.49 -40.27
N GLY A 57 85.01 93.87 -41.12
CA GLY A 57 84.70 94.35 -42.46
C GLY A 57 84.03 95.71 -42.47
N ARG A 58 83.07 95.96 -41.55
CA ARG A 58 82.49 97.30 -41.35
C ARG A 58 83.54 98.34 -40.99
N LEU A 59 84.41 98.05 -40.02
CA LEU A 59 85.47 98.98 -39.61
C LEU A 59 86.46 99.31 -40.75
N LYS A 60 86.74 98.34 -41.64
CA LYS A 60 87.52 98.57 -42.87
C LYS A 60 86.79 99.49 -43.85
N MET A 61 85.49 99.28 -44.06
CA MET A 61 84.65 100.14 -44.90
C MET A 61 84.54 101.56 -44.33
N ASP A 62 84.36 101.71 -43.02
CA ASP A 62 84.32 103.02 -42.34
C ASP A 62 85.65 103.79 -42.48
N LEU A 63 86.79 103.09 -42.42
CA LEU A 63 88.11 103.68 -42.67
C LEU A 63 88.25 104.19 -44.11
N VAL A 64 87.77 103.42 -45.11
CA VAL A 64 87.73 103.84 -46.52
C VAL A 64 86.86 105.10 -46.69
N LEU A 65 85.69 105.15 -46.07
CA LEU A 65 84.82 106.34 -46.08
C LEU A 65 85.51 107.56 -45.46
N MET A 66 86.19 107.39 -44.32
CA MET A 66 86.91 108.47 -43.65
C MET A 66 88.05 109.02 -44.53
N LYS A 67 88.85 108.14 -45.15
CA LYS A 67 89.94 108.54 -46.05
C LYS A 67 89.44 109.22 -47.32
N ALA A 68 88.40 108.69 -47.95
CA ALA A 68 87.79 109.29 -49.14
C ALA A 68 87.24 110.70 -48.86
N ASN A 69 86.53 110.89 -47.75
CA ASN A 69 85.98 112.19 -47.37
C ASN A 69 87.09 113.25 -47.18
N ALA A 70 88.22 112.89 -46.56
CA ALA A 70 89.36 113.79 -46.40
C ALA A 70 90.01 114.17 -47.75
N LEU A 71 90.10 113.22 -48.68
CA LEU A 71 90.73 113.38 -49.99
C LEU A 71 89.86 114.18 -50.98
N LEU A 72 88.54 113.95 -51.01
CA LEU A 72 87.58 114.67 -51.85
C LEU A 72 87.57 116.19 -51.59
N CYS A 73 88.04 116.64 -50.42
CA CYS A 73 88.20 118.07 -50.10
C CYS A 73 89.40 118.76 -50.77
N CYS A 74 90.32 118.02 -51.43
CA CYS A 74 91.65 118.53 -51.80
C CYS A 74 92.03 118.37 -53.29
N ILE A 75 91.09 117.97 -54.15
CA ILE A 75 91.34 117.54 -55.55
C ILE A 75 90.38 118.19 -56.56
N ASN A 76 90.63 118.02 -57.85
CA ASN A 76 89.86 118.58 -58.97
C ASN A 76 88.62 117.72 -59.31
N GLU A 77 87.64 118.28 -60.03
CA GLU A 77 86.35 117.61 -60.29
C GLU A 77 86.47 116.29 -61.06
N GLU A 78 87.41 116.16 -62.00
CA GLU A 78 87.65 114.90 -62.74
C GLU A 78 88.19 113.80 -61.80
N GLU A 79 89.12 114.15 -60.91
CA GLU A 79 89.68 113.26 -59.88
C GLU A 79 88.61 112.85 -58.85
N LYS A 80 87.68 113.77 -58.49
CA LYS A 80 86.53 113.44 -57.63
C LYS A 80 85.62 112.39 -58.25
N HIS A 81 85.39 112.45 -59.56
CA HIS A 81 84.55 111.45 -60.24
C HIS A 81 85.18 110.05 -60.19
N GLU A 82 86.51 109.92 -60.31
CA GLU A 82 87.19 108.63 -60.15
C GLU A 82 87.03 108.08 -58.72
N ILE A 83 87.27 108.91 -57.69
CA ILE A 83 87.15 108.50 -56.28
C ILE A 83 85.71 108.15 -55.92
N LEU A 84 84.72 108.89 -56.43
CA LEU A 84 83.30 108.58 -56.22
C LEU A 84 82.89 107.29 -56.93
N SER A 85 83.56 106.88 -58.02
CA SER A 85 83.40 105.52 -58.58
C SER A 85 84.03 104.50 -57.64
N LYS A 86 85.33 104.60 -57.32
CA LYS A 86 86.03 103.69 -56.39
C LYS A 86 85.24 103.46 -55.08
N LEU A 87 84.70 104.53 -54.50
CA LEU A 87 83.89 104.51 -53.28
C LEU A 87 82.49 103.91 -53.46
N LYS A 88 81.89 103.99 -54.64
CA LYS A 88 80.65 103.28 -55.00
C LYS A 88 80.92 101.80 -55.21
N ASP A 89 81.99 101.47 -55.91
CA ASP A 89 82.32 100.11 -56.32
C ASP A 89 82.75 99.25 -55.11
N ILE A 90 83.54 99.81 -54.17
CA ILE A 90 83.88 99.15 -52.89
C ILE A 90 82.68 99.02 -51.94
N LYS A 91 81.72 99.95 -51.98
CA LYS A 91 80.45 99.82 -51.24
C LYS A 91 79.60 98.68 -51.78
N ALA A 92 79.48 98.56 -53.10
CA ALA A 92 78.75 97.47 -53.72
C ALA A 92 79.39 96.10 -53.37
N MET A 93 80.73 96.01 -53.37
CA MET A 93 81.45 94.83 -52.92
C MET A 93 81.23 94.52 -51.43
N TRP A 94 81.12 95.54 -50.57
CA TRP A 94 80.79 95.37 -49.15
C TRP A 94 79.36 94.87 -48.95
N GLU A 95 78.38 95.48 -49.63
CA GLU A 95 76.96 95.08 -49.59
C GLU A 95 76.79 93.64 -50.09
N GLU A 96 77.41 93.29 -51.22
CA GLU A 96 77.48 91.91 -51.74
C GLU A 96 78.10 90.95 -50.70
N THR A 97 79.19 91.35 -50.05
CA THR A 97 79.88 90.51 -49.05
C THR A 97 79.03 90.30 -47.79
N SER A 98 78.43 91.33 -47.21
CA SER A 98 77.56 91.23 -46.01
C SER A 98 76.29 90.41 -46.30
N ILE A 99 75.69 90.60 -47.49
CA ILE A 99 74.58 89.75 -47.95
C ILE A 99 75.04 88.30 -48.12
N TYR A 100 76.24 88.06 -48.68
CA TYR A 100 76.75 86.70 -48.88
C TYR A 100 77.08 86.00 -47.56
N ILE A 101 77.70 86.69 -46.59
CA ILE A 101 77.93 86.18 -45.22
C ILE A 101 76.60 85.68 -44.63
N THR A 102 75.59 86.55 -44.63
CA THR A 102 74.28 86.28 -44.03
C THR A 102 73.57 85.12 -44.73
N HIS A 103 73.46 85.17 -46.06
CA HIS A 103 72.76 84.15 -46.85
C HIS A 103 73.44 82.79 -46.79
N CYS A 104 74.78 82.73 -46.87
CA CYS A 104 75.53 81.49 -46.74
C CYS A 104 75.32 80.83 -45.37
N HIS A 105 75.43 81.61 -44.29
CA HIS A 105 75.27 81.09 -42.93
C HIS A 105 73.85 80.58 -42.67
N SER A 106 72.82 81.43 -42.88
CA SER A 106 71.42 81.03 -42.65
C SER A 106 70.97 79.87 -43.56
N ARG A 107 71.54 79.73 -44.76
CA ARG A 107 71.25 78.57 -45.64
C ARG A 107 71.81 77.26 -45.08
N ILE A 108 73.01 77.28 -44.49
CA ILE A 108 73.63 76.10 -43.87
C ILE A 108 72.95 75.78 -42.54
N GLU A 109 72.70 76.80 -41.71
CA GLU A 109 71.98 76.69 -40.44
C GLU A 109 70.59 76.07 -40.63
N TRP A 110 69.81 76.57 -41.60
CA TRP A 110 68.47 76.04 -41.89
C TRP A 110 68.50 74.56 -42.29
N VAL A 111 69.44 74.14 -43.14
CA VAL A 111 69.53 72.73 -43.56
C VAL A 111 69.97 71.84 -42.40
N TRP A 112 70.90 72.32 -41.56
CA TRP A 112 71.37 71.60 -40.38
C TRP A 112 70.25 71.44 -39.34
N LEU A 113 69.49 72.49 -39.03
CA LEU A 113 68.37 72.46 -38.09
C LEU A 113 67.26 71.52 -38.59
N HIS A 114 66.83 71.66 -39.85
CA HIS A 114 65.77 70.83 -40.42
C HIS A 114 66.16 69.34 -40.46
N TRP A 115 67.43 69.03 -40.75
CA TRP A 115 67.94 67.66 -40.69
C TRP A 115 68.06 67.16 -39.22
N SER A 116 68.35 68.03 -38.25
CA SER A 116 68.28 67.69 -36.81
C SER A 116 66.87 67.31 -36.36
N GLU A 117 65.86 68.06 -36.79
CA GLU A 117 64.45 67.81 -36.46
C GLU A 117 63.97 66.50 -37.08
N TYR A 118 64.34 66.26 -38.35
CA TYR A 118 64.10 64.99 -39.03
C TYR A 118 64.71 63.80 -38.28
N LEU A 119 66.01 63.86 -37.90
CA LEU A 119 66.68 62.77 -37.20
C LEU A 119 66.02 62.45 -35.84
N LYS A 120 65.51 63.47 -35.15
CA LYS A 120 64.73 63.29 -33.91
C LYS A 120 63.40 62.56 -34.18
N ALA A 121 62.62 63.01 -35.16
CA ALA A 121 61.34 62.40 -35.50
C ALA A 121 61.50 60.97 -36.06
N GLN A 122 62.56 60.73 -36.84
CA GLN A 122 62.96 59.40 -37.32
C GLN A 122 63.33 58.47 -36.15
N GLY A 123 64.08 58.96 -35.16
CA GLY A 123 64.43 58.20 -33.95
C GLY A 123 63.21 57.86 -33.07
N GLU A 124 62.27 58.80 -32.92
CA GLU A 124 60.99 58.56 -32.25
C GLU A 124 60.16 57.49 -32.99
N PHE A 125 60.11 57.53 -34.32
CA PHE A 125 59.43 56.53 -35.15
C PHE A 125 60.06 55.13 -35.07
N TYR A 126 61.40 55.02 -35.14
CA TYR A 126 62.07 53.72 -34.94
C TYR A 126 61.92 53.16 -33.52
N THR A 127 61.85 54.04 -32.50
CA THR A 127 61.54 53.64 -31.12
C THR A 127 60.13 53.06 -31.02
N TRP A 128 59.15 53.66 -31.70
CA TRP A 128 57.80 53.11 -31.79
C TRP A 128 57.77 51.77 -32.56
N ILE A 129 58.46 51.65 -33.70
CA ILE A 129 58.63 50.39 -34.45
C ILE A 129 59.15 49.28 -33.54
N HIS A 130 60.20 49.54 -32.77
CA HIS A 130 60.78 48.56 -31.85
C HIS A 130 59.77 48.13 -30.77
N ASN A 131 59.11 49.09 -30.10
CA ASN A 131 58.13 48.81 -29.06
C ASN A 131 56.93 48.01 -29.59
N MET A 132 56.43 48.33 -30.79
CA MET A 132 55.33 47.61 -31.42
C MET A 132 55.76 46.21 -31.86
N LYS A 133 56.98 46.03 -32.39
CA LYS A 133 57.54 44.71 -32.74
C LYS A 133 57.62 43.79 -31.52
N VAL A 134 58.13 44.29 -30.39
CA VAL A 134 58.17 43.55 -29.11
C VAL A 134 56.77 43.27 -28.54
N THR A 135 55.78 44.12 -28.84
CA THR A 135 54.37 43.90 -28.44
C THR A 135 53.68 42.80 -29.27
N LEU A 136 54.09 42.61 -30.52
CA LEU A 136 53.52 41.62 -31.45
C LEU A 136 54.29 40.28 -31.46
N GLU A 137 55.56 40.27 -31.07
CA GLU A 137 56.47 39.10 -31.05
C GLU A 137 55.95 37.87 -30.26
N PRO A 138 55.28 37.99 -29.10
CA PRO A 138 54.73 36.82 -28.40
C PRO A 138 53.57 36.18 -29.17
N ASP A 139 53.55 34.85 -29.27
CA ASP A 139 52.43 34.09 -29.84
C ASP A 139 51.06 34.43 -29.20
N ILE A 140 49.96 34.11 -29.89
CA ILE A 140 48.61 34.31 -29.35
C ILE A 140 48.35 33.26 -28.26
N GLU A 141 48.34 33.69 -27.00
CA GLU A 141 47.95 32.84 -25.87
C GLU A 141 46.52 32.31 -26.03
N LEU A 142 46.37 30.98 -26.11
CA LEU A 142 45.06 30.34 -26.21
C LEU A 142 44.23 30.55 -24.93
N GLN A 143 43.06 31.16 -25.05
CA GLN A 143 42.23 31.56 -23.90
C GLN A 143 41.25 30.49 -23.39
N LEU A 144 40.58 30.78 -22.27
CA LEU A 144 39.63 29.88 -21.60
C LEU A 144 38.25 29.78 -22.24
N GLY A 145 37.74 30.87 -22.82
CA GLY A 145 36.36 30.98 -23.28
C GLY A 145 36.18 31.95 -24.45
N LEU A 146 34.93 32.24 -24.79
CA LEU A 146 34.59 33.18 -25.87
C LEU A 146 34.86 34.63 -25.48
N LYS A 147 34.57 35.03 -24.24
CA LYS A 147 34.69 36.43 -23.78
C LYS A 147 36.15 36.89 -23.76
N GLU A 148 37.04 36.00 -23.36
CA GLU A 148 38.48 36.23 -23.27
C GLU A 148 39.11 36.36 -24.67
N LYS A 149 38.61 35.58 -25.65
CA LYS A 149 38.96 35.71 -27.07
C LYS A 149 38.43 37.01 -27.68
N GLN A 150 37.18 37.38 -27.41
CA GLN A 150 36.59 38.66 -27.81
C GLN A 150 37.40 39.85 -27.25
N TRP A 151 37.88 39.75 -26.01
CA TRP A 151 38.76 40.77 -25.42
C TRP A 151 40.13 40.84 -26.11
N GLN A 152 40.79 39.70 -26.36
CA GLN A 152 42.03 39.66 -27.15
C GLN A 152 41.85 40.26 -28.54
N LEU A 153 40.73 39.96 -29.21
CA LEU A 153 40.40 40.51 -30.53
C LEU A 153 40.28 42.04 -30.48
N SER A 154 39.48 42.58 -29.55
CA SER A 154 39.36 44.03 -29.36
C SER A 154 40.71 44.69 -29.05
N HIS A 155 41.57 44.05 -28.25
CA HIS A 155 42.92 44.57 -27.97
C HIS A 155 43.81 44.56 -29.23
N ALA A 156 43.82 43.49 -30.01
CA ALA A 156 44.57 43.41 -31.27
C ALA A 156 44.04 44.41 -32.32
N GLN A 157 42.73 44.66 -32.36
CA GLN A 157 42.13 45.69 -33.20
C GLN A 157 42.55 47.11 -32.77
N VAL A 158 42.71 47.39 -31.47
CA VAL A 158 43.32 48.66 -31.00
C VAL A 158 44.77 48.79 -31.49
N LEU A 159 45.60 47.76 -31.27
CA LEU A 159 47.00 47.75 -31.74
C LEU A 159 47.11 47.95 -33.27
N LEU A 160 46.23 47.33 -34.05
CA LEU A 160 46.17 47.53 -35.50
C LEU A 160 45.78 48.98 -35.86
N ASN A 161 44.83 49.60 -35.16
CA ASN A 161 44.50 51.00 -35.37
C ASN A 161 45.69 51.92 -35.00
N ASP A 162 46.41 51.64 -33.92
CA ASP A 162 47.62 52.38 -33.53
C ASP A 162 48.71 52.29 -34.60
N VAL A 163 48.90 51.12 -35.23
CA VAL A 163 49.80 50.94 -36.38
C VAL A 163 49.32 51.71 -37.61
N LEU A 164 48.03 51.64 -37.94
CA LEU A 164 47.47 52.39 -39.08
C LEU A 164 47.60 53.90 -38.88
N ASN A 165 47.41 54.42 -37.67
CA ASN A 165 47.56 55.84 -37.34
C ASN A 165 48.99 56.37 -37.59
N GLN A 166 50.03 55.52 -37.50
CA GLN A 166 51.41 55.92 -37.79
C GLN A 166 51.72 56.05 -39.29
N SER A 167 50.82 55.67 -40.21
CA SER A 167 51.05 55.85 -41.65
C SER A 167 51.29 57.32 -42.01
N VAL A 168 50.58 58.24 -41.36
CA VAL A 168 50.70 59.69 -41.57
C VAL A 168 52.07 60.22 -41.14
N LEU A 169 52.64 59.67 -40.06
CA LEU A 169 54.00 60.02 -39.61
C LEU A 169 55.05 59.45 -40.58
N LEU A 170 54.87 58.20 -41.04
CA LEU A 170 55.74 57.59 -42.05
C LEU A 170 55.73 58.38 -43.37
N GLU A 171 54.55 58.73 -43.89
CA GLU A 171 54.41 59.47 -45.14
C GLU A 171 55.14 60.83 -45.06
N ARG A 172 54.91 61.59 -43.99
CA ARG A 172 55.66 62.84 -43.75
C ARG A 172 57.17 62.62 -43.64
N LEU A 173 57.63 61.59 -42.92
CA LEU A 173 59.06 61.28 -42.80
C LEU A 173 59.68 60.86 -44.15
N LEU A 174 58.93 60.24 -45.06
CA LEU A 174 59.40 59.92 -46.41
C LEU A 174 59.51 61.19 -47.27
N GLU A 175 58.53 62.10 -47.20
CA GLU A 175 58.57 63.39 -47.90
C GLU A 175 59.70 64.30 -47.40
N GLU A 176 59.87 64.40 -46.08
CA GLU A 176 60.97 65.15 -45.45
C GLU A 176 62.34 64.56 -45.81
N ALA A 177 62.49 63.22 -45.79
CA ALA A 177 63.72 62.55 -46.22
C ALA A 177 64.05 62.83 -47.70
N ALA A 178 63.08 62.77 -48.59
CA ALA A 178 63.28 63.09 -50.01
C ALA A 178 63.62 64.58 -50.23
N SER A 179 62.97 65.49 -49.50
CA SER A 179 63.28 66.93 -49.51
C SER A 179 64.71 67.21 -49.02
N LEU A 180 65.14 66.54 -47.96
CA LEU A 180 66.49 66.63 -47.41
C LEU A 180 67.54 66.03 -48.34
N PHE A 181 67.32 64.82 -48.86
CA PHE A 181 68.25 64.14 -49.77
C PHE A 181 68.59 65.00 -51.00
N ASN A 182 67.60 65.67 -51.59
CA ASN A 182 67.83 66.59 -52.71
C ASN A 182 68.74 67.80 -52.35
N ARG A 183 68.82 68.20 -51.07
CA ARG A 183 69.65 69.30 -50.58
C ARG A 183 71.03 68.86 -50.09
N ILE A 184 71.15 67.67 -49.50
CA ILE A 184 72.37 67.19 -48.81
C ILE A 184 73.08 66.03 -49.52
N GLY A 185 72.35 65.16 -50.22
CA GLY A 185 72.91 63.99 -50.92
C GLY A 185 73.63 62.99 -50.03
N ASP A 186 73.22 62.86 -48.75
CA ASP A 186 73.80 61.89 -47.81
C ASP A 186 73.00 60.58 -47.78
N PRO A 187 73.66 59.40 -47.73
CA PRO A 187 72.98 58.11 -47.67
C PRO A 187 72.01 57.90 -46.49
N SER A 188 72.13 58.65 -45.38
CA SER A 188 71.25 58.43 -44.21
C SER A 188 69.78 58.75 -44.46
N VAL A 189 69.46 59.43 -45.56
CA VAL A 189 68.10 59.79 -45.98
C VAL A 189 67.82 59.46 -47.45
N ASP A 190 68.67 58.64 -48.08
CA ASP A 190 68.51 58.26 -49.49
C ASP A 190 67.28 57.38 -49.76
N GLU A 191 67.05 57.04 -51.03
CA GLU A 191 65.91 56.21 -51.39
C GLU A 191 65.92 54.83 -50.72
N ASP A 192 67.08 54.27 -50.39
CA ASP A 192 67.19 52.92 -49.82
C ASP A 192 66.99 52.95 -48.30
N ALA A 193 67.44 54.01 -47.62
CA ALA A 193 67.04 54.34 -46.25
C ALA A 193 65.51 54.55 -46.14
N GLN A 194 64.92 55.26 -47.10
CA GLN A 194 63.46 55.46 -47.21
C GLN A 194 62.70 54.14 -47.47
N LYS A 195 63.17 53.32 -48.44
CA LYS A 195 62.60 51.99 -48.72
C LYS A 195 62.65 51.10 -47.47
N LYS A 196 63.78 51.08 -46.75
CA LYS A 196 63.95 50.32 -45.51
C LYS A 196 62.93 50.74 -44.44
N MET A 197 62.82 52.04 -44.15
CA MET A 197 61.87 52.59 -43.17
C MET A 197 60.42 52.21 -43.50
N LYS A 198 60.07 52.19 -44.79
CA LYS A 198 58.75 51.76 -45.26
C LYS A 198 58.53 50.24 -45.15
N VAL A 199 59.55 49.42 -45.40
CA VAL A 199 59.47 47.96 -45.25
C VAL A 199 59.26 47.56 -43.80
N GLU A 200 60.04 48.10 -42.84
CA GLU A 200 59.89 47.76 -41.42
C GLU A 200 58.50 48.13 -40.86
N TYR A 201 57.88 49.20 -41.37
CA TYR A 201 56.49 49.55 -41.07
C TYR A 201 55.48 48.56 -41.68
N GLU A 202 55.61 48.23 -42.97
CA GLU A 202 54.69 47.31 -43.63
C GLU A 202 54.81 45.86 -43.07
N GLU A 203 55.97 45.45 -42.57
CA GLU A 203 56.14 44.21 -41.79
C GLU A 203 55.27 44.21 -40.53
N ILE A 204 55.39 45.24 -39.68
CA ILE A 204 54.61 45.38 -38.43
C ILE A 204 53.11 45.45 -38.72
N LYS A 205 52.73 46.18 -39.77
CA LYS A 205 51.34 46.30 -40.23
C LYS A 205 50.79 44.98 -40.78
N ALA A 206 51.60 44.19 -41.49
CA ALA A 206 51.22 42.85 -41.91
C ALA A 206 51.01 41.93 -40.70
N GLU A 207 51.92 41.94 -39.72
CA GLU A 207 51.82 41.10 -38.53
C GLU A 207 50.60 41.45 -37.66
N ALA A 208 50.37 42.75 -37.39
CA ALA A 208 49.17 43.21 -36.68
C ALA A 208 47.88 42.79 -37.39
N GLN A 209 47.83 42.89 -38.73
CA GLN A 209 46.69 42.40 -39.51
C GLN A 209 46.53 40.88 -39.47
N CYS A 210 47.62 40.11 -39.49
CA CYS A 210 47.58 38.65 -39.39
C CYS A 210 47.06 38.22 -38.02
N ARG A 211 47.53 38.85 -36.93
CA ARG A 211 47.06 38.62 -35.56
C ARG A 211 45.58 38.90 -35.40
N VAL A 212 45.08 40.02 -35.94
CA VAL A 212 43.64 40.34 -35.97
C VAL A 212 42.84 39.31 -36.77
N LYS A 213 43.20 39.01 -38.03
CA LYS A 213 42.48 38.04 -38.88
C LYS A 213 42.40 36.64 -38.23
N LEU A 214 43.44 36.22 -37.52
CA LEU A 214 43.46 34.95 -36.78
C LEU A 214 42.53 34.99 -35.56
N LEU A 215 42.55 36.07 -34.78
CA LEU A 215 41.64 36.26 -33.64
C LEU A 215 40.17 36.38 -34.07
N GLU A 216 39.88 37.06 -35.19
CA GLU A 216 38.54 37.16 -35.77
C GLU A 216 38.01 35.76 -36.14
N LYS A 217 38.80 34.97 -36.86
CA LYS A 217 38.47 33.58 -37.19
C LYS A 217 38.21 32.73 -35.94
N VAL A 218 39.14 32.74 -34.99
CA VAL A 218 39.08 31.90 -33.76
C VAL A 218 37.92 32.31 -32.84
N THR A 219 37.55 33.59 -32.84
CA THR A 219 36.38 34.10 -32.11
C THR A 219 35.09 33.71 -32.80
N MET A 220 34.98 33.94 -34.12
CA MET A 220 33.80 33.58 -34.93
C MET A 220 33.51 32.07 -34.90
N GLU A 221 34.53 31.21 -34.99
CA GLU A 221 34.37 29.75 -34.88
C GLU A 221 33.75 29.34 -33.54
N HIS A 222 34.16 30.01 -32.45
CA HIS A 222 33.68 29.75 -31.09
C HIS A 222 32.28 30.36 -30.85
N GLU A 223 31.99 31.54 -31.37
CA GLU A 223 30.68 32.20 -31.29
C GLU A 223 29.61 31.43 -32.07
N GLN A 224 29.94 30.97 -33.27
CA GLN A 224 29.08 30.09 -34.07
C GLN A 224 28.89 28.73 -33.39
N TYR A 225 29.91 28.20 -32.68
CA TYR A 225 29.76 26.97 -31.89
C TYR A 225 28.79 27.19 -30.74
N LYS A 226 28.96 28.27 -29.97
CA LYS A 226 28.11 28.54 -28.81
C LYS A 226 26.65 28.80 -29.23
N THR A 227 26.44 29.55 -30.30
CA THR A 227 25.11 29.74 -30.90
C THR A 227 24.47 28.42 -31.32
N ASN A 228 25.23 27.49 -31.92
CA ASN A 228 24.73 26.17 -32.30
C ASN A 228 24.44 25.28 -31.08
N VAL A 229 25.22 25.39 -30.00
CA VAL A 229 24.95 24.72 -28.71
C VAL A 229 23.66 25.24 -28.09
N ASP A 230 23.48 26.55 -28.01
CA ASP A 230 22.33 27.15 -27.32
C ASP A 230 21.03 26.87 -28.10
N GLN A 231 21.08 26.86 -29.44
CA GLN A 231 20.01 26.35 -30.29
C GLN A 231 19.72 24.86 -30.05
N PHE A 232 20.75 24.03 -29.87
CA PHE A 232 20.60 22.60 -29.62
C PHE A 232 20.06 22.29 -28.21
N GLN A 233 20.44 23.07 -27.19
CA GLN A 233 19.87 23.01 -25.84
C GLN A 233 18.40 23.43 -25.83
N SER A 234 18.05 24.52 -26.51
CA SER A 234 16.67 24.96 -26.70
C SER A 234 15.82 23.89 -27.38
N TRP A 235 16.34 23.27 -28.44
CA TRP A 235 15.71 22.15 -29.13
C TRP A 235 15.56 20.90 -28.23
N LEU A 236 16.61 20.50 -27.50
CA LEU A 236 16.54 19.37 -26.54
C LEU A 236 15.44 19.58 -25.50
N ASN A 237 15.36 20.77 -24.92
CA ASN A 237 14.34 21.11 -23.93
C ASN A 237 12.93 21.07 -24.54
N GLY A 238 12.75 21.64 -25.74
CA GLY A 238 11.47 21.62 -26.46
C GLY A 238 10.98 20.21 -26.81
N VAL A 239 11.87 19.32 -27.27
CA VAL A 239 11.52 17.93 -27.57
C VAL A 239 11.32 17.11 -26.31
N THR A 240 12.08 17.37 -25.24
CA THR A 240 11.87 16.72 -23.93
C THR A 240 10.52 17.09 -23.34
N GLU A 241 10.12 18.35 -23.37
CA GLU A 241 8.80 18.74 -22.89
C GLU A 241 7.67 18.26 -23.81
N SER A 242 7.90 18.22 -25.13
CA SER A 242 6.95 17.59 -26.06
C SER A 242 6.75 16.09 -25.75
N LEU A 243 7.81 15.37 -25.40
CA LEU A 243 7.73 13.98 -24.95
C LEU A 243 6.99 13.86 -23.61
N ASN A 244 7.30 14.70 -22.62
CA ASN A 244 6.59 14.73 -21.33
C ASN A 244 5.08 15.00 -21.52
N CYS A 245 4.73 15.90 -22.45
CA CYS A 245 3.36 16.18 -22.84
C CYS A 245 2.70 14.95 -23.49
N CYS A 246 3.35 14.30 -24.46
CA CYS A 246 2.85 13.07 -25.05
C CYS A 246 2.66 11.96 -24.01
N ILE A 247 3.62 11.70 -23.11
CA ILE A 247 3.49 10.67 -22.04
C ILE A 247 2.28 10.97 -21.14
N ARG A 248 2.06 12.24 -20.79
CA ARG A 248 0.92 12.70 -19.99
C ARG A 248 -0.44 12.58 -20.73
N GLU A 249 -0.45 12.73 -22.05
CA GLU A 249 -1.65 12.62 -22.90
C GLU A 249 -1.92 11.20 -23.41
N ILE A 250 -0.91 10.34 -23.43
CA ILE A 250 -1.02 8.89 -23.68
C ILE A 250 -1.91 8.20 -22.64
N MET A 251 -2.10 8.79 -21.46
CA MET A 251 -3.09 8.36 -20.46
C MET A 251 -4.55 8.67 -20.86
N LYS A 252 -4.79 9.38 -21.98
CA LYS A 252 -6.12 9.88 -22.41
C LYS A 252 -6.45 9.59 -23.88
N LEU A 253 -5.44 9.40 -24.73
CA LEU A 253 -5.59 9.12 -26.16
C LEU A 253 -5.49 7.61 -26.46
N PRO A 254 -6.14 7.10 -27.52
CA PRO A 254 -5.95 5.72 -27.96
C PRO A 254 -4.47 5.38 -28.23
N ALA A 255 -4.05 4.16 -27.87
CA ALA A 255 -2.64 3.74 -27.90
C ALA A 255 -1.98 3.93 -29.28
N GLU A 256 -2.71 3.70 -30.38
CA GLU A 256 -2.22 3.99 -31.73
C GLU A 256 -1.81 5.45 -31.96
N ASN A 257 -2.60 6.40 -31.46
CA ASN A 257 -2.39 7.82 -31.71
C ASN A 257 -1.25 8.36 -30.84
N GLY A 258 -1.11 7.84 -29.61
CA GLY A 258 0.09 7.99 -28.80
C GLY A 258 1.35 7.48 -29.53
N LEU A 259 1.29 6.28 -30.11
CA LEU A 259 2.42 5.68 -30.82
C LEU A 259 2.80 6.46 -32.08
N LYS A 260 1.82 6.96 -32.85
CA LYS A 260 2.05 7.85 -34.01
C LYS A 260 2.70 9.18 -33.59
N ALA A 261 2.37 9.72 -32.41
CA ALA A 261 3.00 10.92 -31.87
C ALA A 261 4.45 10.66 -31.44
N LEU A 262 4.71 9.59 -30.66
CA LEU A 262 6.07 9.18 -30.27
C LEU A 262 6.97 8.93 -31.50
N GLN A 263 6.46 8.26 -32.54
CA GLN A 263 7.21 8.02 -33.78
C GLN A 263 7.60 9.31 -34.51
N ASN A 264 6.86 10.41 -34.32
CA ASN A 264 7.24 11.72 -34.87
C ASN A 264 8.31 12.41 -34.00
N ILE A 265 8.22 12.29 -32.68
CA ILE A 265 9.28 12.71 -31.75
C ILE A 265 10.58 11.94 -32.04
N ALA A 266 10.52 10.62 -32.21
CA ALA A 266 11.66 9.76 -32.54
C ALA A 266 12.30 10.08 -33.92
N LYS A 267 11.54 10.66 -34.87
CA LYS A 267 12.10 11.20 -36.13
C LYS A 267 12.88 12.50 -35.87
N ASP A 268 12.41 13.37 -34.99
CA ASP A 268 13.14 14.60 -34.65
C ASP A 268 14.35 14.33 -33.75
N VAL A 269 14.29 13.37 -32.83
CA VAL A 269 15.48 12.89 -32.08
C VAL A 269 16.59 12.42 -33.03
N LYS A 270 16.25 11.76 -34.14
CA LYS A 270 17.18 11.43 -35.24
C LYS A 270 17.64 12.63 -36.08
N SER A 271 16.94 13.77 -36.00
CA SER A 271 17.45 15.07 -36.47
C SER A 271 18.46 15.64 -35.47
N GLY A 272 18.18 15.50 -34.17
CA GLY A 272 19.07 15.76 -33.04
C GLY A 272 20.44 15.10 -33.17
N GLU A 273 20.48 13.79 -33.44
CA GLU A 273 21.73 13.04 -33.65
C GLU A 273 22.62 13.65 -34.75
N LYS A 274 22.02 14.25 -35.79
CA LYS A 274 22.74 14.91 -36.89
C LYS A 274 23.22 16.31 -36.49
N LYS A 275 22.43 17.04 -35.70
CA LYS A 275 22.81 18.34 -35.11
C LYS A 275 24.00 18.16 -34.15
N LEU A 276 23.95 17.16 -33.27
CA LEU A 276 25.02 16.83 -32.33
C LEU A 276 26.32 16.44 -33.07
N LYS A 277 26.26 15.59 -34.10
CA LYS A 277 27.44 15.24 -34.91
C LYS A 277 28.06 16.44 -35.64
N ARG A 278 27.25 17.43 -36.04
CA ARG A 278 27.77 18.71 -36.57
C ARG A 278 28.47 19.52 -35.48
N LEU A 279 27.91 19.59 -34.25
CA LEU A 279 28.54 20.24 -33.10
C LEU A 279 29.86 19.57 -32.71
N GLU A 280 29.90 18.23 -32.67
CA GLU A 280 31.12 17.45 -32.42
C GLU A 280 32.22 17.81 -33.41
N VAL A 281 31.94 17.79 -34.72
CA VAL A 281 32.91 18.17 -35.76
C VAL A 281 33.35 19.63 -35.60
N GLN A 282 32.41 20.57 -35.43
CA GLN A 282 32.73 22.00 -35.26
C GLN A 282 33.60 22.26 -34.03
N SER A 283 33.34 21.55 -32.93
CA SER A 283 34.08 21.72 -31.69
C SER A 283 35.57 21.40 -31.82
N THR A 284 35.98 20.56 -32.79
CA THR A 284 37.39 20.17 -32.93
C THR A 284 38.31 21.36 -33.23
N GLY A 285 37.90 22.26 -34.12
CA GLY A 285 38.64 23.50 -34.40
C GLY A 285 38.61 24.48 -33.24
N VAL A 286 37.46 24.61 -32.56
CA VAL A 286 37.34 25.46 -31.37
C VAL A 286 38.25 24.93 -30.24
N ILE A 287 38.30 23.62 -30.02
CA ILE A 287 39.16 22.93 -29.04
C ILE A 287 40.65 23.14 -29.35
N GLN A 288 41.06 23.02 -30.61
CA GLN A 288 42.44 23.29 -31.03
C GLN A 288 42.84 24.75 -30.75
N ASN A 289 41.92 25.68 -30.96
CA ASN A 289 42.13 27.11 -30.77
C ASN A 289 41.72 27.60 -29.37
N THR A 290 41.74 26.76 -28.33
CA THR A 290 41.34 27.08 -26.94
C THR A 290 42.34 26.46 -25.95
N SER A 291 42.56 27.10 -24.80
CA SER A 291 43.41 26.56 -23.71
C SER A 291 43.00 25.13 -23.32
N PRO A 292 43.92 24.29 -22.80
CA PRO A 292 43.59 22.92 -22.37
C PRO A 292 42.42 22.83 -21.37
N LEU A 293 42.27 23.83 -20.48
CA LEU A 293 41.18 23.89 -19.51
C LEU A 293 39.83 24.29 -20.16
N GLY A 294 39.84 25.22 -21.12
CA GLY A 294 38.64 25.55 -21.91
C GLY A 294 38.22 24.42 -22.84
N ALA A 295 39.20 23.75 -23.47
CA ALA A 295 39.01 22.55 -24.26
C ALA A 295 38.45 21.37 -23.45
N GLY A 296 38.76 21.28 -22.15
CA GLY A 296 38.10 20.38 -21.20
C GLY A 296 36.60 20.71 -21.09
N LYS A 297 36.26 21.94 -20.70
CA LYS A 297 34.88 22.41 -20.55
C LYS A 297 34.01 22.20 -21.81
N ILE A 298 34.57 22.39 -23.01
CA ILE A 298 33.86 22.16 -24.28
C ILE A 298 33.57 20.66 -24.48
N LYS A 299 34.50 19.76 -24.14
CA LYS A 299 34.26 18.31 -24.18
C LYS A 299 33.22 17.87 -23.17
N ASP A 300 33.25 18.46 -21.96
CA ASP A 300 32.27 18.18 -20.91
C ASP A 300 30.87 18.65 -21.32
N GLU A 301 30.75 19.86 -21.90
CA GLU A 301 29.49 20.39 -22.45
C GLU A 301 28.92 19.44 -23.52
N LEU A 302 29.74 18.99 -24.48
CA LEU A 302 29.32 18.03 -25.51
C LEU A 302 28.92 16.66 -24.97
N GLU A 303 29.59 16.17 -23.93
CA GLU A 303 29.28 14.89 -23.30
C GLU A 303 27.96 14.96 -22.51
N GLU A 304 27.67 16.06 -21.80
CA GLU A 304 26.36 16.27 -21.19
C GLU A 304 25.24 16.44 -22.23
N LEU A 305 25.50 17.11 -23.35
CA LEU A 305 24.57 17.16 -24.50
C LEU A 305 24.31 15.77 -25.11
N ARG A 306 25.35 14.92 -25.20
CA ARG A 306 25.25 13.54 -25.67
C ARG A 306 24.42 12.67 -24.71
N LYS A 307 24.70 12.75 -23.41
CA LYS A 307 23.92 12.07 -22.35
C LYS A 307 22.45 12.50 -22.36
N ALA A 308 22.17 13.80 -22.52
CA ALA A 308 20.81 14.32 -22.60
C ALA A 308 20.06 13.76 -23.83
N LEU A 309 20.70 13.71 -25.00
CA LEU A 309 20.12 13.14 -26.21
C LEU A 309 19.86 11.62 -26.10
N GLU A 310 20.82 10.84 -25.60
CA GLU A 310 20.65 9.40 -25.43
C GLU A 310 19.61 9.07 -24.34
N LYS A 311 19.51 9.87 -23.26
CA LYS A 311 18.41 9.75 -22.29
C LYS A 311 17.05 10.02 -22.92
N LEU A 312 16.92 11.09 -23.72
CA LEU A 312 15.68 11.44 -24.43
C LEU A 312 15.26 10.31 -25.39
N LYS A 313 16.22 9.75 -26.12
CA LYS A 313 16.06 8.60 -27.02
C LYS A 313 15.67 7.31 -26.32
N LEU A 314 16.25 7.03 -25.14
CA LEU A 314 15.85 5.90 -24.30
C LEU A 314 14.40 6.03 -23.83
N MET A 315 14.02 7.17 -23.25
CA MET A 315 12.64 7.41 -22.79
C MET A 315 11.61 7.34 -23.93
N CYS A 316 11.96 7.82 -25.14
CA CYS A 316 11.13 7.61 -26.33
C CYS A 316 10.95 6.11 -26.64
N GLY A 317 12.05 5.34 -26.64
CA GLY A 317 12.03 3.92 -26.97
C GLY A 317 11.28 3.05 -25.96
N GLU A 318 11.46 3.32 -24.66
CA GLU A 318 10.75 2.65 -23.57
C GLU A 318 9.23 2.87 -23.68
N GLU A 319 8.80 4.10 -23.97
CA GLU A 319 7.38 4.44 -24.13
C GLU A 319 6.78 3.95 -25.46
N GLU A 320 7.54 3.95 -26.56
CA GLU A 320 7.12 3.28 -27.80
C GLU A 320 6.96 1.76 -27.59
N GLU A 321 7.87 1.11 -26.85
CA GLU A 321 7.76 -0.31 -26.56
C GLU A 321 6.60 -0.61 -25.61
N ARG A 322 6.37 0.24 -24.59
CA ARG A 322 5.22 0.14 -23.69
C ARG A 322 3.89 0.27 -24.43
N LEU A 323 3.76 1.24 -25.34
CA LEU A 323 2.58 1.38 -26.18
C LEU A 323 2.41 0.23 -27.18
N GLN A 324 3.50 -0.27 -27.76
CA GLN A 324 3.43 -1.47 -28.61
C GLN A 324 2.98 -2.71 -27.82
N LYS A 325 3.41 -2.87 -26.56
CA LYS A 325 2.95 -3.96 -25.67
C LYS A 325 1.46 -3.84 -25.39
N ILE A 326 0.97 -2.63 -25.08
CA ILE A 326 -0.46 -2.34 -24.89
C ILE A 326 -1.24 -2.66 -26.17
N LEU A 327 -0.88 -2.08 -27.32
CA LEU A 327 -1.59 -2.28 -28.59
C LEU A 327 -1.60 -3.76 -29.05
N LYS A 328 -0.52 -4.52 -28.78
CA LYS A 328 -0.47 -5.98 -28.99
C LYS A 328 -1.41 -6.73 -28.05
N SER A 329 -1.58 -6.28 -26.81
CA SER A 329 -2.56 -6.87 -25.88
C SER A 329 -4.00 -6.49 -26.20
N GLU A 330 -4.27 -5.27 -26.67
CA GLU A 330 -5.60 -4.80 -27.10
C GLU A 330 -6.05 -5.55 -28.37
N SER A 331 -5.19 -5.63 -29.40
CA SER A 331 -5.50 -6.40 -30.62
C SER A 331 -5.60 -7.91 -30.37
N ALA A 332 -4.80 -8.47 -29.44
CA ALA A 332 -4.98 -9.85 -28.98
C ALA A 332 -6.35 -10.04 -28.29
N TYR A 333 -6.71 -9.17 -27.34
CA TYR A 333 -8.02 -9.17 -26.69
C TYR A 333 -9.16 -9.08 -27.70
N GLU A 334 -9.15 -8.10 -28.60
CA GLU A 334 -10.19 -7.93 -29.62
C GLU A 334 -10.33 -9.14 -30.55
N SER A 335 -9.22 -9.80 -30.92
CA SER A 335 -9.26 -10.99 -31.77
C SER A 335 -9.84 -12.20 -31.04
N GLN A 336 -9.49 -12.39 -29.76
CA GLN A 336 -9.98 -13.49 -28.93
C GLN A 336 -11.43 -13.26 -28.49
N ALA A 337 -11.81 -12.02 -28.20
CA ALA A 337 -13.17 -11.59 -27.91
C ALA A 337 -14.10 -11.84 -29.11
N ARG A 338 -13.72 -11.38 -30.32
CA ARG A 338 -14.50 -11.60 -31.55
C ARG A 338 -14.60 -13.08 -31.91
N GLN A 339 -13.53 -13.85 -31.74
CA GLN A 339 -13.55 -15.31 -31.94
C GLN A 339 -14.49 -16.01 -30.94
N LEU A 340 -14.44 -15.64 -29.66
CA LEU A 340 -15.32 -16.19 -28.63
C LEU A 340 -16.78 -15.82 -28.89
N GLU A 341 -17.08 -14.58 -29.28
CA GLU A 341 -18.44 -14.14 -29.62
C GLU A 341 -19.03 -14.94 -30.80
N VAL A 342 -18.22 -15.22 -31.84
CA VAL A 342 -18.63 -16.10 -32.94
C VAL A 342 -18.88 -17.53 -32.46
N GLU A 343 -17.96 -18.14 -31.70
CA GLU A 343 -18.15 -19.51 -31.18
C GLU A 343 -19.38 -19.63 -30.24
N ILE A 344 -19.68 -18.60 -29.43
CA ILE A 344 -20.92 -18.51 -28.63
C ILE A 344 -22.15 -18.49 -29.54
N GLN A 345 -22.17 -17.62 -30.55
CA GLN A 345 -23.32 -17.44 -31.45
C GLN A 345 -23.58 -18.68 -32.32
N GLU A 346 -22.55 -19.40 -32.75
CA GLU A 346 -22.70 -20.68 -33.44
C GLU A 346 -23.20 -21.78 -32.51
N PHE A 347 -22.68 -21.84 -31.28
CA PHE A 347 -23.09 -22.84 -30.29
C PHE A 347 -24.56 -22.66 -29.86
N ILE A 348 -25.00 -21.44 -29.58
CA ILE A 348 -26.41 -21.11 -29.29
C ILE A 348 -27.33 -21.54 -30.46
N LYS A 349 -26.97 -21.21 -31.71
CA LYS A 349 -27.75 -21.61 -32.90
C LYS A 349 -27.82 -23.14 -33.08
N MET A 350 -26.78 -23.86 -32.67
CA MET A 350 -26.77 -25.33 -32.66
C MET A 350 -27.69 -25.91 -31.57
N LEU A 351 -27.65 -25.36 -30.36
CA LEU A 351 -28.53 -25.74 -29.25
C LEU A 351 -30.01 -25.49 -29.57
N GLN A 352 -30.34 -24.32 -30.12
CA GLN A 352 -31.71 -23.96 -30.51
C GLN A 352 -32.29 -24.90 -31.59
N ARG A 353 -31.45 -25.36 -32.54
CA ARG A 353 -31.86 -26.39 -33.51
C ARG A 353 -32.16 -27.72 -32.82
N LEU A 354 -31.28 -28.18 -31.93
CA LEU A 354 -31.49 -29.42 -31.18
C LEU A 354 -32.69 -29.32 -30.22
N GLU A 355 -33.00 -28.15 -29.68
CA GLU A 355 -34.17 -27.94 -28.81
C GLU A 355 -35.48 -27.95 -29.59
N ASN A 356 -35.53 -27.32 -30.78
CA ASN A 356 -36.67 -27.39 -31.69
C ASN A 356 -36.94 -28.83 -32.19
N ASP A 357 -35.92 -29.69 -32.21
CA ASP A 357 -36.06 -31.12 -32.53
C ASP A 357 -36.73 -31.96 -31.41
N LEU A 358 -36.97 -31.38 -30.22
CA LEU A 358 -37.58 -32.05 -29.04
C LEU A 358 -39.09 -31.78 -28.93
N GLU A 359 -39.86 -32.14 -29.96
CA GLU A 359 -41.33 -32.10 -29.97
C GLU A 359 -41.95 -32.81 -28.73
N PRO A 360 -43.01 -32.25 -28.10
CA PRO A 360 -43.67 -32.87 -26.95
C PRO A 360 -44.52 -34.11 -27.31
N ARG A 361 -44.34 -35.19 -26.53
CA ARG A 361 -45.08 -36.47 -26.58
C ARG A 361 -46.61 -36.27 -26.67
N LYS A 362 -47.25 -36.82 -27.71
CA LYS A 362 -48.71 -36.92 -27.87
C LYS A 362 -49.12 -38.35 -28.20
N GLY A 363 -50.13 -38.88 -27.51
CA GLY A 363 -50.76 -40.16 -27.85
C GLY A 363 -50.03 -41.43 -27.38
N THR A 364 -50.72 -42.56 -27.53
CA THR A 364 -50.22 -43.92 -27.24
C THR A 364 -49.71 -44.56 -28.52
N GLU A 365 -48.43 -44.36 -28.79
CA GLU A 365 -47.72 -44.90 -29.96
C GLU A 365 -47.15 -46.31 -29.76
N SER A 366 -46.80 -46.93 -30.89
CA SER A 366 -46.27 -48.28 -31.08
C SER A 366 -44.92 -48.50 -30.39
N GLU A 367 -44.55 -49.78 -30.22
CA GLU A 367 -43.21 -50.17 -29.79
C GLU A 367 -42.13 -49.65 -30.75
N GLU A 368 -42.39 -49.68 -32.06
CA GLU A 368 -41.44 -49.22 -33.09
C GLU A 368 -41.29 -47.70 -33.12
N GLU A 369 -42.38 -46.97 -32.88
CA GLU A 369 -42.39 -45.50 -32.81
C GLU A 369 -41.61 -45.02 -31.58
N LEU A 370 -41.81 -45.65 -30.41
CA LEU A 370 -41.00 -45.41 -29.22
C LEU A 370 -39.52 -45.74 -29.41
N VAL A 371 -39.18 -46.82 -30.13
CA VAL A 371 -37.79 -47.15 -30.49
C VAL A 371 -37.18 -46.10 -31.42
N ASN A 372 -37.95 -45.56 -32.37
CA ASN A 372 -37.51 -44.50 -33.27
C ASN A 372 -37.29 -43.17 -32.54
N LEU A 373 -38.19 -42.78 -31.61
CA LEU A 373 -38.03 -41.62 -30.74
C LEU A 373 -36.82 -41.76 -29.80
N TRP A 374 -36.65 -42.92 -29.16
CA TRP A 374 -35.47 -43.23 -28.34
C TRP A 374 -34.17 -43.11 -29.15
N ARG A 375 -34.17 -43.55 -30.42
CA ARG A 375 -33.02 -43.41 -31.32
C ARG A 375 -32.76 -41.94 -31.67
N LYS A 376 -33.79 -41.13 -31.95
CA LYS A 376 -33.66 -39.68 -32.20
C LYS A 376 -33.07 -38.97 -30.98
N TYR A 377 -33.66 -39.14 -29.79
CA TYR A 377 -33.18 -38.48 -28.57
C TYR A 377 -31.76 -38.92 -28.17
N ASN A 378 -31.37 -40.18 -28.42
CA ASN A 378 -30.00 -40.61 -28.20
C ASN A 378 -29.01 -40.09 -29.24
N ALA A 379 -29.41 -39.89 -30.50
CA ALA A 379 -28.58 -39.17 -31.47
C ALA A 379 -28.32 -37.73 -31.03
N SER A 380 -29.37 -36.99 -30.62
CA SER A 380 -29.22 -35.64 -30.04
C SER A 380 -28.33 -35.65 -28.78
N ARG A 381 -28.49 -36.65 -27.90
CA ARG A 381 -27.64 -36.81 -26.70
C ARG A 381 -26.17 -37.08 -27.06
N ALA A 382 -25.90 -37.86 -28.10
CA ALA A 382 -24.54 -38.13 -28.58
C ALA A 382 -23.89 -36.88 -29.19
N VAL A 383 -24.63 -36.07 -29.94
CA VAL A 383 -24.16 -34.75 -30.43
C VAL A 383 -23.83 -33.83 -29.26
N LEU A 384 -24.72 -33.68 -28.27
CA LEU A 384 -24.48 -32.86 -27.07
C LEU A 384 -23.30 -33.35 -26.20
N ALA A 385 -22.94 -34.64 -26.28
CA ALA A 385 -21.79 -35.21 -25.60
C ALA A 385 -20.48 -34.97 -26.37
N ALA A 386 -20.47 -35.05 -27.70
CA ALA A 386 -19.32 -34.66 -28.52
C ALA A 386 -18.99 -33.16 -28.35
N GLU A 387 -20.02 -32.32 -28.28
CA GLU A 387 -19.91 -30.87 -28.14
C GLU A 387 -19.66 -30.40 -26.69
N GLU A 388 -19.59 -31.32 -25.71
CA GLU A 388 -19.13 -31.03 -24.34
C GLU A 388 -17.67 -30.50 -24.35
N SER A 389 -16.89 -30.90 -25.35
CA SER A 389 -15.55 -30.35 -25.61
C SER A 389 -15.55 -28.87 -25.99
N LYS A 390 -16.61 -28.34 -26.64
CA LYS A 390 -16.77 -26.91 -26.91
C LYS A 390 -17.20 -26.15 -25.66
N VAL A 391 -18.01 -26.75 -24.80
CA VAL A 391 -18.42 -26.17 -23.51
C VAL A 391 -17.22 -25.85 -22.62
N GLU A 392 -16.26 -26.77 -22.48
CA GLU A 392 -15.04 -26.48 -21.73
C GLU A 392 -14.07 -25.55 -22.49
N ARG A 393 -14.07 -25.56 -23.83
CA ARG A 393 -13.31 -24.60 -24.64
C ARG A 393 -13.79 -23.16 -24.43
N LEU A 394 -15.10 -22.90 -24.52
CA LEU A 394 -15.70 -21.58 -24.32
C LEU A 394 -15.37 -21.01 -22.92
N LYS A 395 -15.45 -21.87 -21.88
CA LYS A 395 -15.02 -21.52 -20.52
C LYS A 395 -13.52 -21.21 -20.45
N ALA A 396 -12.68 -21.99 -21.13
CA ALA A 396 -11.23 -21.76 -21.16
C ALA A 396 -10.88 -20.47 -21.89
N GLN A 397 -11.47 -20.19 -23.05
CA GLN A 397 -11.31 -18.94 -23.80
C GLN A 397 -11.71 -17.72 -22.94
N LEU A 398 -12.87 -17.77 -22.28
CA LEU A 398 -13.29 -16.73 -21.33
C LEU A 398 -12.30 -16.58 -20.16
N LYS A 399 -11.75 -17.69 -19.65
CA LYS A 399 -10.74 -17.67 -18.57
C LYS A 399 -9.42 -17.04 -19.00
N GLU A 400 -9.00 -17.23 -20.25
CA GLU A 400 -7.83 -16.54 -20.78
C GLU A 400 -8.11 -15.04 -20.98
N LEU A 401 -9.34 -14.66 -21.35
CA LEU A 401 -9.73 -13.25 -21.47
C LEU A 401 -9.68 -12.48 -20.14
N PHE A 402 -9.95 -13.13 -18.99
CA PHE A 402 -9.79 -12.52 -17.66
C PHE A 402 -8.33 -12.12 -17.29
N ARG A 403 -7.36 -12.34 -18.19
CA ARG A 403 -5.98 -11.81 -18.04
C ARG A 403 -5.80 -10.40 -18.62
N PHE A 404 -6.76 -9.90 -19.39
CA PHE A 404 -6.78 -8.54 -19.91
C PHE A 404 -7.62 -7.62 -19.00
N SER A 405 -7.42 -6.30 -19.10
CA SER A 405 -8.01 -5.31 -18.18
C SER A 405 -9.25 -4.59 -18.72
N GLN A 406 -9.79 -5.02 -19.87
CA GLN A 406 -11.05 -4.51 -20.42
C GLN A 406 -12.28 -5.09 -19.68
N ASP A 407 -13.46 -4.51 -19.94
CA ASP A 407 -14.72 -5.08 -19.48
C ASP A 407 -15.09 -6.34 -20.28
N ILE A 408 -15.29 -7.44 -19.54
CA ILE A 408 -15.57 -8.79 -20.04
C ILE A 408 -17.03 -9.19 -19.75
N GLN A 409 -17.81 -8.39 -19.00
CA GLN A 409 -19.20 -8.69 -18.64
C GLN A 409 -20.07 -9.15 -19.83
N PRO A 410 -20.15 -8.45 -20.98
CA PRO A 410 -21.00 -8.88 -22.10
C PRO A 410 -20.60 -10.25 -22.68
N LEU A 411 -19.31 -10.60 -22.69
CA LEU A 411 -18.83 -11.91 -23.14
C LEU A 411 -19.09 -12.98 -22.07
N SER A 412 -18.93 -12.64 -20.80
CA SER A 412 -19.25 -13.50 -19.66
C SER A 412 -20.74 -13.87 -19.66
N ASP A 413 -21.63 -12.90 -19.83
CA ASP A 413 -23.08 -13.14 -19.94
C ASP A 413 -23.43 -13.98 -21.17
N GLY A 414 -22.77 -13.76 -22.31
CA GLY A 414 -22.91 -14.60 -23.50
C GLY A 414 -22.56 -16.07 -23.24
N VAL A 415 -21.41 -16.34 -22.61
CA VAL A 415 -21.01 -17.70 -22.21
C VAL A 415 -21.98 -18.27 -21.17
N VAL A 416 -22.36 -17.51 -20.14
CA VAL A 416 -23.29 -17.96 -19.08
C VAL A 416 -24.66 -18.30 -19.65
N SER A 417 -25.16 -17.54 -20.64
CA SER A 417 -26.41 -17.86 -21.34
C SER A 417 -26.27 -19.15 -22.15
N ALA A 418 -25.21 -19.29 -22.95
CA ALA A 418 -24.96 -20.49 -23.74
C ALA A 418 -24.76 -21.76 -22.88
N LEU A 419 -24.12 -21.64 -21.72
CA LEU A 419 -24.00 -22.73 -20.73
C LEU A 419 -25.34 -23.08 -20.09
N ARG A 420 -26.20 -22.09 -19.81
CA ARG A 420 -27.55 -22.28 -19.27
C ARG A 420 -28.45 -23.00 -20.27
N GLU A 421 -28.40 -22.61 -21.55
CA GLU A 421 -29.06 -23.31 -22.65
C GLU A 421 -28.51 -24.74 -22.81
N TYR A 422 -27.19 -24.94 -22.81
CA TYR A 422 -26.61 -26.28 -22.90
C TYR A 422 -27.10 -27.20 -21.79
N GLN A 423 -27.09 -26.75 -20.52
CA GLN A 423 -27.58 -27.55 -19.40
C GLN A 423 -29.10 -27.76 -19.44
N SER A 424 -29.88 -26.78 -19.93
CA SER A 424 -31.31 -26.93 -20.20
C SER A 424 -31.57 -28.02 -21.24
N VAL A 425 -30.95 -27.94 -22.42
CA VAL A 425 -31.16 -28.89 -23.53
C VAL A 425 -30.57 -30.26 -23.19
N LYS A 426 -29.41 -30.35 -22.55
CA LYS A 426 -28.83 -31.60 -22.04
C LYS A 426 -29.73 -32.25 -21.00
N GLY A 427 -30.28 -31.46 -20.06
CA GLY A 427 -31.25 -31.92 -19.07
C GLY A 427 -32.55 -32.43 -19.70
N LYS A 428 -33.13 -31.68 -20.65
CA LYS A 428 -34.33 -32.08 -21.41
C LYS A 428 -34.08 -33.35 -22.22
N THR A 429 -32.99 -33.41 -23.00
CA THR A 429 -32.66 -34.59 -23.83
C THR A 429 -32.33 -35.81 -22.97
N PHE A 430 -31.62 -35.64 -21.85
CA PHE A 430 -31.38 -36.72 -20.89
C PHE A 430 -32.69 -37.21 -20.27
N LYS A 431 -33.57 -36.30 -19.86
CA LYS A 431 -34.90 -36.65 -19.32
C LYS A 431 -35.73 -37.42 -20.36
N MET A 432 -35.90 -36.90 -21.57
CA MET A 432 -36.70 -37.55 -22.63
C MET A 432 -36.12 -38.90 -23.08
N SER A 433 -34.78 -39.01 -23.22
CA SER A 433 -34.12 -40.28 -23.56
C SER A 433 -34.16 -41.30 -22.42
N SER A 434 -34.04 -40.85 -21.15
CA SER A 434 -34.20 -41.73 -19.98
C SER A 434 -35.65 -42.15 -19.78
N GLU A 435 -36.63 -41.26 -19.96
CA GLU A 435 -38.06 -41.57 -19.84
C GLU A 435 -38.46 -42.59 -20.92
N THR A 436 -38.09 -42.36 -22.19
CA THR A 436 -38.31 -43.34 -23.27
C THR A 436 -37.54 -44.64 -23.09
N GLU A 437 -36.30 -44.62 -22.57
CA GLU A 437 -35.58 -45.86 -22.22
C GLU A 437 -36.30 -46.59 -21.07
N THR A 438 -36.81 -45.89 -20.05
CA THR A 438 -37.53 -46.53 -18.95
C THR A 438 -38.92 -47.04 -19.36
N GLU A 439 -39.62 -46.37 -20.28
CA GLU A 439 -40.86 -46.85 -20.90
C GLU A 439 -40.59 -48.14 -21.70
N LEU A 440 -39.58 -48.14 -22.60
CA LEU A 440 -39.20 -49.33 -23.35
C LEU A 440 -38.68 -50.46 -22.45
N ARG A 441 -37.87 -50.13 -21.44
CA ARG A 441 -37.38 -51.08 -20.43
C ARG A 441 -38.52 -51.66 -19.61
N GLN A 442 -39.52 -50.87 -19.24
CA GLN A 442 -40.73 -51.38 -18.61
C GLN A 442 -41.48 -52.29 -19.59
N ARG A 443 -41.82 -51.85 -20.81
CA ARG A 443 -42.52 -52.70 -21.80
C ARG A 443 -41.81 -54.03 -22.09
N PHE A 444 -40.48 -54.06 -22.22
CA PHE A 444 -39.72 -55.31 -22.42
C PHE A 444 -39.51 -56.13 -21.15
N GLN A 445 -39.46 -55.51 -19.97
CA GLN A 445 -39.46 -56.23 -18.68
C GLN A 445 -40.87 -56.62 -18.23
N ASN A 446 -41.93 -56.09 -18.80
CA ASN A 446 -43.29 -56.29 -18.32
C ASN A 446 -43.71 -57.77 -18.41
N PRO A 447 -43.55 -58.50 -19.53
CA PRO A 447 -43.81 -59.94 -19.56
C PRO A 447 -42.99 -60.74 -18.55
N LEU A 448 -41.75 -60.30 -18.24
CA LEU A 448 -40.91 -60.91 -17.20
C LEU A 448 -41.36 -60.54 -15.78
N ARG A 449 -41.87 -59.32 -15.58
CA ARG A 449 -42.30 -58.79 -14.28
C ARG A 449 -43.68 -59.30 -13.92
N GLU A 450 -44.60 -59.30 -14.88
CA GLU A 450 -45.89 -59.97 -14.84
C GLU A 450 -45.67 -61.47 -14.62
N PHE A 451 -44.70 -62.09 -15.30
CA PHE A 451 -44.33 -63.46 -14.97
C PHE A 451 -43.73 -63.60 -13.56
N GLN A 452 -42.80 -62.76 -13.11
CA GLN A 452 -42.24 -62.82 -11.75
C GLN A 452 -43.24 -62.30 -10.67
N GLN A 453 -44.46 -61.91 -11.06
CA GLN A 453 -45.62 -61.70 -10.18
C GLN A 453 -46.58 -62.90 -10.24
N TRP A 454 -46.78 -63.49 -11.43
CA TRP A 454 -47.53 -64.72 -11.68
C TRP A 454 -46.86 -65.94 -11.06
N LYS A 455 -45.54 -66.10 -11.19
CA LYS A 455 -44.76 -67.18 -10.60
C LYS A 455 -44.98 -67.22 -9.10
N PRO A 456 -44.78 -66.14 -8.31
CA PRO A 456 -45.14 -66.15 -6.90
C PRO A 456 -46.65 -66.24 -6.62
N SER A 457 -47.56 -65.84 -7.52
CA SER A 457 -49.01 -66.05 -7.30
C SER A 457 -49.38 -67.53 -7.47
N VAL A 458 -48.79 -68.22 -8.45
CA VAL A 458 -48.89 -69.65 -8.69
C VAL A 458 -48.15 -70.46 -7.65
N GLN A 459 -46.91 -70.12 -7.30
CA GLN A 459 -46.20 -70.76 -6.19
C GLN A 459 -46.99 -70.58 -4.89
N ARG A 460 -47.53 -69.39 -4.59
CA ARG A 460 -48.50 -69.25 -3.49
C ARG A 460 -49.72 -70.16 -3.66
N LEU A 461 -50.32 -70.28 -4.84
CA LEU A 461 -51.42 -71.23 -5.12
C LEU A 461 -51.02 -72.71 -5.04
N LEU A 462 -49.73 -73.04 -5.15
CA LEU A 462 -49.15 -74.40 -5.05
C LEU A 462 -48.75 -74.74 -3.61
N ASP A 463 -48.24 -73.77 -2.87
CA ASP A 463 -47.75 -73.91 -1.51
C ASP A 463 -48.86 -73.65 -0.47
N SER A 464 -49.92 -72.90 -0.82
CA SER A 464 -51.11 -72.69 0.01
C SER A 464 -51.93 -73.97 0.12
N THR A 465 -51.49 -74.95 0.90
CA THR A 465 -52.22 -76.21 1.07
C THR A 465 -53.65 -75.91 1.50
N PRO A 466 -54.68 -76.27 0.70
CA PRO A 466 -56.03 -76.37 1.20
C PRO A 466 -56.05 -77.66 2.01
N ASN A 467 -55.58 -77.54 3.24
CA ASN A 467 -55.72 -78.54 4.29
C ASN A 467 -56.78 -78.01 5.26
N VAL A 468 -57.90 -77.59 4.66
CA VAL A 468 -58.72 -76.50 5.15
C VAL A 468 -60.19 -76.75 4.78
N ALA A 469 -60.99 -76.73 5.85
CA ALA A 469 -62.46 -76.73 6.08
C ALA A 469 -64.60 -74.34 4.92
N GLU A 470 -64.29 -73.40 3.98
CA GLU A 470 -65.26 -72.61 3.24
C GLU A 470 -65.45 -73.28 1.88
N PRO A 471 -66.62 -73.91 1.61
CA PRO A 471 -66.88 -74.58 0.32
C PRO A 471 -66.75 -73.61 -0.85
N ALA A 472 -67.12 -72.34 -0.61
CA ALA A 472 -66.94 -71.23 -1.54
C ALA A 472 -65.45 -70.94 -1.83
N VAL A 473 -64.59 -70.91 -0.82
CA VAL A 473 -63.13 -70.74 -1.02
C VAL A 473 -62.53 -71.93 -1.74
N THR A 474 -62.98 -73.15 -1.42
CA THR A 474 -62.55 -74.39 -2.07
C THR A 474 -62.89 -74.38 -3.58
N HIS A 475 -64.09 -73.92 -3.93
CA HIS A 475 -64.53 -73.77 -5.32
C HIS A 475 -63.85 -72.58 -6.04
N ALA A 476 -63.69 -71.44 -5.37
CA ALA A 476 -62.98 -70.29 -5.90
C ALA A 476 -61.48 -70.58 -6.14
N PHE A 477 -60.87 -71.46 -5.34
CA PHE A 477 -59.50 -71.93 -5.57
C PHE A 477 -59.38 -72.78 -6.83
N LEU A 478 -60.37 -73.63 -7.13
CA LEU A 478 -60.39 -74.42 -8.37
C LEU A 478 -60.46 -73.51 -9.61
N LEU A 479 -61.40 -72.56 -9.62
CA LEU A 479 -61.54 -71.56 -10.68
C LEU A 479 -60.28 -70.69 -10.83
N GLN A 480 -59.59 -70.37 -9.72
CA GLN A 480 -58.31 -69.65 -9.77
C GLN A 480 -57.18 -70.51 -10.32
N ILE A 481 -57.08 -71.81 -9.98
CA ILE A 481 -56.10 -72.73 -10.58
C ILE A 481 -56.31 -72.81 -12.10
N GLU A 482 -57.56 -72.95 -12.54
CA GLU A 482 -57.94 -73.00 -13.95
C GLU A 482 -57.58 -71.70 -14.70
N ALA A 483 -57.87 -70.54 -14.11
CA ALA A 483 -57.46 -69.24 -14.67
C ALA A 483 -55.93 -69.09 -14.76
N ARG A 484 -55.17 -69.46 -13.71
CA ARG A 484 -53.70 -69.41 -13.74
C ARG A 484 -53.09 -70.36 -14.76
N LEU A 485 -53.71 -71.52 -15.03
CA LEU A 485 -53.28 -72.44 -16.09
C LEU A 485 -53.43 -71.83 -17.48
N ALA A 486 -54.47 -71.03 -17.74
CA ALA A 486 -54.65 -70.31 -19.01
C ALA A 486 -53.62 -69.17 -19.19
N GLU A 487 -53.41 -68.34 -18.16
CA GLU A 487 -52.35 -67.31 -18.14
C GLU A 487 -50.95 -67.91 -18.39
N SER A 488 -50.69 -69.10 -17.85
CA SER A 488 -49.47 -69.87 -18.07
C SER A 488 -49.15 -70.08 -19.56
N CYS A 489 -50.16 -70.29 -20.38
CA CYS A 489 -50.01 -70.48 -21.82
C CYS A 489 -49.68 -69.16 -22.53
N GLN A 490 -50.30 -68.04 -22.14
CA GLN A 490 -50.01 -66.72 -22.70
C GLN A 490 -48.56 -66.29 -22.44
N PHE A 491 -48.03 -66.53 -21.24
CA PHE A 491 -46.61 -66.25 -20.95
C PHE A 491 -45.63 -67.10 -21.79
N LYS A 492 -46.03 -68.28 -22.27
CA LYS A 492 -45.19 -69.11 -23.16
C LYS A 492 -44.92 -68.41 -24.50
N GLU A 493 -45.94 -67.77 -25.06
CA GLU A 493 -45.86 -67.05 -26.33
C GLU A 493 -45.10 -65.72 -26.19
N GLN A 494 -45.41 -64.94 -25.15
CA GLN A 494 -44.73 -63.66 -24.88
C GLN A 494 -43.22 -63.82 -24.64
N LEU A 495 -42.80 -64.81 -23.84
CA LEU A 495 -41.38 -65.07 -23.56
C LEU A 495 -40.64 -65.54 -24.82
N MET A 496 -41.30 -66.27 -25.72
CA MET A 496 -40.73 -66.67 -27.02
C MET A 496 -40.54 -65.46 -27.95
N MET A 497 -41.52 -64.54 -28.01
CA MET A 497 -41.41 -63.31 -28.80
C MET A 497 -40.29 -62.38 -28.30
N LEU A 498 -40.02 -62.34 -26.99
CA LEU A 498 -38.88 -61.59 -26.44
C LEU A 498 -37.52 -62.19 -26.83
N GLN A 499 -37.40 -63.52 -26.93
CA GLN A 499 -36.15 -64.17 -27.37
C GLN A 499 -35.79 -63.82 -28.83
N LEU A 500 -36.80 -63.64 -29.69
CA LEU A 500 -36.61 -63.24 -31.10
C LEU A 500 -36.12 -61.79 -31.25
N LYS A 501 -36.36 -60.90 -30.28
CA LYS A 501 -35.95 -59.47 -30.32
C LYS A 501 -34.52 -59.21 -29.81
N LYS A 502 -33.68 -60.25 -29.74
CA LYS A 502 -32.31 -60.24 -29.17
C LYS A 502 -31.44 -59.05 -29.57
N ASP A 503 -31.35 -58.75 -30.86
CA ASP A 503 -30.37 -57.77 -31.35
C ASP A 503 -30.84 -56.33 -31.11
N LEU A 504 -32.16 -56.08 -31.11
CA LEU A 504 -32.76 -54.82 -30.68
C LEU A 504 -32.49 -54.57 -29.20
N LEU A 505 -32.72 -55.56 -28.34
CA LEU A 505 -32.42 -55.48 -26.90
C LEU A 505 -30.93 -55.21 -26.64
N SER A 506 -30.05 -55.82 -27.42
CA SER A 506 -28.59 -55.62 -27.36
C SER A 506 -28.17 -54.19 -27.68
N ASN A 507 -28.83 -53.56 -28.65
CA ASN A 507 -28.59 -52.17 -29.03
C ASN A 507 -29.18 -51.15 -28.04
N ILE A 508 -30.36 -51.42 -27.46
CA ILE A 508 -31.02 -50.48 -26.53
C ILE A 508 -30.39 -50.53 -25.12
N PHE A 509 -30.12 -51.73 -24.60
CA PHE A 509 -29.70 -51.91 -23.21
C PHE A 509 -28.20 -52.23 -23.02
N GLY A 510 -27.48 -52.46 -24.12
CA GLY A 510 -26.07 -52.86 -24.12
C GLY A 510 -25.90 -54.37 -23.95
N GLU A 511 -24.98 -54.95 -24.72
CA GLU A 511 -24.83 -56.39 -24.93
C GLU A 511 -24.83 -57.23 -23.64
N LYS A 512 -24.07 -56.82 -22.60
CA LYS A 512 -24.01 -57.55 -21.32
C LYS A 512 -25.37 -57.59 -20.60
N ARG A 513 -26.13 -56.49 -20.63
CA ARG A 513 -27.45 -56.40 -19.98
C ARG A 513 -28.53 -57.10 -20.79
N ALA A 514 -28.46 -57.04 -22.12
CA ALA A 514 -29.35 -57.80 -23.00
C ALA A 514 -29.12 -59.32 -22.87
N LYS A 515 -27.86 -59.77 -22.81
CA LYS A 515 -27.52 -61.17 -22.53
C LYS A 515 -28.04 -61.61 -21.16
N SER A 516 -27.94 -60.76 -20.13
CA SER A 516 -28.53 -61.03 -18.80
C SER A 516 -30.05 -61.16 -18.85
N LEU A 517 -30.73 -60.23 -19.53
CA LEU A 517 -32.19 -60.24 -19.67
C LEU A 517 -32.67 -61.46 -20.47
N LEU A 518 -31.98 -61.84 -21.54
CA LEU A 518 -32.31 -63.03 -22.34
C LEU A 518 -32.04 -64.33 -21.59
N ALA A 519 -30.97 -64.40 -20.78
CA ALA A 519 -30.75 -65.53 -19.87
C ALA A 519 -31.92 -65.64 -18.87
N GLU A 520 -32.28 -64.52 -18.23
CA GLU A 520 -33.44 -64.42 -17.35
C GLU A 520 -34.73 -64.89 -18.05
N VAL A 521 -35.02 -64.48 -19.30
CA VAL A 521 -36.14 -65.00 -20.12
C VAL A 521 -36.07 -66.52 -20.28
N THR A 522 -34.90 -67.08 -20.59
CA THR A 522 -34.76 -68.53 -20.82
C THR A 522 -34.90 -69.36 -19.56
N ASP A 523 -34.46 -68.87 -18.40
CA ASP A 523 -34.63 -69.58 -17.12
C ASP A 523 -36.05 -69.43 -16.59
N THR A 524 -36.61 -68.22 -16.67
CA THR A 524 -38.02 -67.91 -16.40
C THR A 524 -38.98 -68.84 -17.16
N ALA A 525 -38.69 -69.10 -18.45
CA ALA A 525 -39.48 -70.03 -19.26
C ALA A 525 -39.44 -71.49 -18.78
N LYS A 526 -38.30 -71.95 -18.22
CA LYS A 526 -38.16 -73.30 -17.62
C LYS A 526 -38.95 -73.41 -16.31
N GLU A 527 -38.87 -72.39 -15.46
CA GLU A 527 -39.62 -72.32 -14.20
C GLU A 527 -41.14 -72.38 -14.44
N ARG A 528 -41.64 -71.69 -15.47
CA ARG A 528 -43.05 -71.74 -15.90
C ARG A 528 -43.51 -73.16 -16.22
N GLU A 529 -42.71 -73.92 -16.96
CA GLU A 529 -43.02 -75.30 -17.38
C GLU A 529 -43.06 -76.28 -16.19
N ILE A 530 -42.31 -76.00 -15.11
CA ILE A 530 -42.35 -76.75 -13.85
C ILE A 530 -43.63 -76.42 -13.06
N LEU A 531 -43.91 -75.13 -12.86
CA LEU A 531 -45.04 -74.66 -12.05
C LEU A 531 -46.41 -75.04 -12.63
N HIS A 532 -46.52 -75.05 -13.96
CA HIS A 532 -47.73 -75.50 -14.66
C HIS A 532 -48.09 -76.96 -14.33
N LYS A 533 -47.10 -77.86 -14.24
CA LYS A 533 -47.33 -79.28 -13.93
C LYS A 533 -47.82 -79.47 -12.50
N SER A 534 -47.30 -78.71 -11.55
CA SER A 534 -47.72 -78.77 -10.15
C SER A 534 -49.16 -78.30 -9.92
N LEU A 535 -49.68 -77.37 -10.74
CA LEU A 535 -51.04 -76.81 -10.57
C LEU A 535 -52.11 -77.87 -10.82
N LEU A 536 -51.98 -78.61 -11.93
CA LEU A 536 -52.84 -79.72 -12.31
C LEU A 536 -52.92 -80.78 -11.20
N GLN A 537 -51.77 -81.10 -10.59
CA GLN A 537 -51.70 -82.10 -9.52
C GLN A 537 -52.44 -81.65 -8.24
N LYS A 538 -52.57 -80.33 -8.00
CA LYS A 538 -53.21 -79.78 -6.80
C LYS A 538 -54.72 -79.57 -6.93
N GLN A 539 -55.21 -79.29 -8.14
CA GLN A 539 -56.64 -79.16 -8.46
C GLN A 539 -57.44 -80.39 -7.99
N SER A 540 -56.92 -81.59 -8.28
CA SER A 540 -57.55 -82.87 -7.91
C SER A 540 -57.77 -83.08 -6.41
N ARG A 541 -56.94 -82.46 -5.55
CA ARG A 541 -56.98 -82.63 -4.09
C ARG A 541 -57.96 -81.67 -3.38
N LEU A 542 -58.50 -80.68 -4.08
CA LEU A 542 -59.41 -79.67 -3.54
C LEU A 542 -60.85 -80.17 -3.46
N GLN A 543 -61.33 -80.87 -4.48
CA GLN A 543 -62.75 -81.19 -4.65
C GLN A 543 -63.33 -82.07 -3.51
N SER A 544 -62.52 -82.88 -2.83
CA SER A 544 -63.01 -83.74 -1.73
C SER A 544 -63.13 -83.06 -0.36
N LEU A 545 -62.67 -81.81 -0.20
CA LEU A 545 -62.68 -81.10 1.09
C LEU A 545 -63.91 -80.20 1.28
N ALA A 546 -64.61 -79.82 0.21
CA ALA A 546 -65.70 -78.84 0.26
C ALA A 546 -66.95 -79.30 1.05
N THR A 547 -67.11 -80.59 1.32
CA THR A 547 -68.35 -81.16 1.91
C THR A 547 -68.35 -81.20 3.45
N GLN A 548 -67.24 -81.59 4.09
CA GLN A 548 -67.11 -81.58 5.57
C GLN A 548 -67.16 -80.18 6.19
N HIS A 549 -67.04 -79.15 5.36
CA HIS A 549 -66.57 -77.85 5.80
C HIS A 549 -67.73 -76.93 6.24
N LYS A 550 -68.95 -77.21 5.78
CA LYS A 550 -70.16 -76.36 5.89
C LYS A 550 -70.81 -76.27 7.28
N ASP A 551 -70.69 -77.31 8.11
CA ASP A 551 -71.50 -77.44 9.35
C ASP A 551 -70.88 -76.72 10.56
N PHE A 552 -69.60 -76.35 10.50
CA PHE A 552 -68.87 -75.65 11.59
C PHE A 552 -69.14 -74.14 11.63
N ASP A 553 -69.20 -73.48 10.47
CA ASP A 553 -69.31 -72.02 10.41
C ASP A 553 -70.63 -71.50 11.02
N ALA A 554 -71.66 -72.36 11.09
CA ALA A 554 -72.92 -72.06 11.78
C ALA A 554 -72.73 -71.79 13.30
N GLY A 555 -71.79 -72.48 13.95
CA GLY A 555 -71.50 -72.30 15.39
C GLY A 555 -70.35 -71.32 15.68
N PHE A 556 -69.41 -71.14 14.74
CA PHE A 556 -68.23 -70.29 14.95
C PHE A 556 -68.51 -68.78 14.90
N VAL A 557 -69.36 -68.34 13.95
CA VAL A 557 -69.61 -66.91 13.68
C VAL A 557 -70.20 -66.12 14.87
N PRO A 558 -71.14 -66.66 15.68
CA PRO A 558 -71.64 -65.97 16.87
C PRO A 558 -70.55 -65.66 17.91
N LEU A 559 -69.67 -66.63 18.19
CA LEU A 559 -68.59 -66.48 19.19
C LEU A 559 -67.57 -65.42 18.76
N GLN A 560 -67.19 -65.39 17.48
CA GLN A 560 -66.27 -64.37 16.97
C GLN A 560 -66.81 -62.94 17.14
N LYS A 561 -68.13 -62.74 16.98
CA LYS A 561 -68.78 -61.44 17.25
C LYS A 561 -68.76 -61.06 18.73
N MET A 562 -69.01 -62.01 19.63
CA MET A 562 -68.98 -61.77 21.07
C MET A 562 -67.57 -61.39 21.56
N LEU A 563 -66.52 -62.08 21.08
CA LEU A 563 -65.14 -61.72 21.38
C LEU A 563 -64.78 -60.31 20.86
N SER A 564 -65.22 -59.97 19.65
CA SER A 564 -65.01 -58.64 19.05
C SER A 564 -65.67 -57.52 19.87
N ALA A 565 -66.87 -57.76 20.41
CA ALA A 565 -67.59 -56.80 21.24
C ALA A 565 -66.89 -56.57 22.60
N ILE A 566 -66.28 -57.60 23.20
CA ILE A 566 -65.45 -57.44 24.41
C ILE A 566 -64.16 -56.67 24.06
N GLY A 567 -63.54 -56.96 22.91
CA GLY A 567 -62.39 -56.22 22.40
C GLY A 567 -62.64 -54.71 22.35
N ALA A 568 -63.74 -54.29 21.71
CA ALA A 568 -64.12 -52.89 21.63
C ALA A 568 -64.32 -52.20 23.01
N LYS A 569 -64.76 -52.93 24.05
CA LYS A 569 -64.82 -52.39 25.43
C LYS A 569 -63.43 -52.14 26.01
N VAL A 570 -62.48 -53.06 25.79
CA VAL A 570 -61.09 -52.91 26.25
C VAL A 570 -60.40 -51.76 25.51
N ASP A 571 -60.66 -51.62 24.22
CA ASP A 571 -60.05 -50.56 23.40
C ASP A 571 -60.54 -49.14 23.76
N LEU A 572 -61.81 -48.99 24.16
CA LEU A 572 -62.35 -47.72 24.66
C LEU A 572 -61.67 -47.27 25.97
N GLU A 573 -61.33 -48.20 26.86
CA GLU A 573 -60.65 -47.91 28.14
C GLU A 573 -59.11 -47.88 27.99
N ASN A 574 -58.58 -47.52 26.80
CA ASN A 574 -57.15 -47.28 26.59
C ASN A 574 -56.69 -45.84 26.89
N GLU A 575 -57.57 -44.84 26.83
CA GLU A 575 -57.19 -43.41 26.84
C GLU A 575 -56.57 -42.93 28.18
N PRO A 576 -55.41 -42.22 28.15
CA PRO A 576 -54.71 -41.78 29.35
C PRO A 576 -55.43 -40.62 30.04
N GLN A 577 -55.65 -40.75 31.35
CA GLN A 577 -56.36 -39.75 32.16
C GLN A 577 -55.40 -38.68 32.74
N PRO A 578 -55.85 -37.43 32.94
CA PRO A 578 -54.99 -36.31 33.33
C PRO A 578 -54.49 -36.38 34.78
N ASP A 579 -55.38 -36.68 35.73
CA ASP A 579 -55.15 -36.59 37.16
C ASP A 579 -55.10 -37.98 37.85
N LEU A 580 -55.07 -38.02 39.18
CA LEU A 580 -55.09 -39.27 39.95
C LEU A 580 -56.48 -39.93 39.92
N LEU A 581 -57.54 -39.15 40.13
CA LEU A 581 -58.93 -39.59 40.28
C LEU A 581 -59.48 -40.25 38.99
N GLY A 582 -59.17 -39.69 37.82
CA GLY A 582 -59.50 -40.28 36.52
C GLY A 582 -58.81 -41.63 36.30
N LYS A 583 -57.54 -41.77 36.72
CA LYS A 583 -56.79 -43.03 36.60
C LYS A 583 -57.33 -44.12 37.52
N GLU A 584 -57.81 -43.77 38.71
CA GLU A 584 -58.49 -44.70 39.63
C GLU A 584 -59.86 -45.14 39.09
N THR A 585 -60.64 -44.19 38.54
CA THR A 585 -61.95 -44.47 37.93
C THR A 585 -61.84 -45.44 36.74
N ARG A 586 -60.81 -45.26 35.89
CA ARG A 586 -60.50 -46.17 34.77
C ARG A 586 -60.17 -47.60 35.24
N LEU A 587 -59.44 -47.75 36.35
CA LEU A 587 -59.04 -49.06 36.88
C LEU A 587 -60.27 -49.92 37.26
N GLN A 588 -61.30 -49.32 37.85
CA GLN A 588 -62.53 -50.02 38.25
C GLN A 588 -63.33 -50.55 37.05
N ARG A 589 -63.40 -49.80 35.94
CA ARG A 589 -64.13 -50.22 34.73
C ARG A 589 -63.48 -51.41 34.04
N LEU A 590 -62.15 -51.41 33.96
CA LEU A 590 -61.37 -52.51 33.40
C LEU A 590 -61.57 -53.83 34.17
N GLN A 591 -61.80 -53.77 35.49
CA GLN A 591 -62.11 -54.95 36.30
C GLN A 591 -63.45 -55.58 35.92
N MET A 592 -64.49 -54.78 35.65
CA MET A 592 -65.80 -55.30 35.18
C MET A 592 -65.70 -56.04 33.84
N ILE A 593 -64.80 -55.60 32.94
CA ILE A 593 -64.59 -56.26 31.64
C ILE A 593 -63.90 -57.62 31.82
N GLN A 594 -63.14 -57.80 32.90
CA GLN A 594 -62.47 -59.07 33.23
C GLN A 594 -63.48 -60.18 33.59
N GLU A 595 -64.64 -59.83 34.16
CA GLU A 595 -65.73 -60.77 34.44
C GLU A 595 -66.46 -61.24 33.18
N ASP A 596 -66.70 -60.33 32.22
CA ASP A 596 -67.27 -60.69 30.90
C ASP A 596 -66.36 -61.69 30.16
N MET A 597 -65.03 -61.55 30.30
CA MET A 597 -64.08 -62.52 29.75
C MET A 597 -64.13 -63.90 30.41
N ALA A 598 -64.57 -64.04 31.66
CA ALA A 598 -64.70 -65.35 32.30
C ALA A 598 -65.84 -66.17 31.69
N ARG A 599 -66.96 -65.53 31.33
CA ARG A 599 -68.15 -66.18 30.75
C ARG A 599 -67.92 -66.71 29.33
N PHE A 600 -66.97 -66.11 28.59
CA PHE A 600 -66.68 -66.50 27.20
C PHE A 600 -66.08 -67.91 27.05
N ILE A 601 -65.26 -68.37 28.02
CA ILE A 601 -64.56 -69.67 27.94
C ILE A 601 -65.56 -70.83 27.77
N PHE A 602 -66.63 -70.82 28.57
CA PHE A 602 -67.58 -71.94 28.63
C PHE A 602 -68.25 -72.24 27.28
N GLN A 603 -68.59 -71.22 26.50
CA GLN A 603 -69.18 -71.37 25.16
C GLN A 603 -68.14 -71.75 24.09
N MET A 604 -66.85 -71.56 24.37
CA MET A 604 -65.75 -71.98 23.49
C MET A 604 -65.50 -73.49 23.64
N GLU A 605 -65.46 -74.01 24.87
CA GLU A 605 -65.20 -75.44 25.14
C GLU A 605 -66.24 -76.39 24.52
N GLU A 606 -67.48 -75.94 24.33
CA GLU A 606 -68.54 -76.72 23.67
C GLU A 606 -68.25 -76.94 22.17
N LEU A 607 -67.82 -75.90 21.45
CA LEU A 607 -67.56 -75.96 19.99
C LEU A 607 -66.31 -76.79 19.64
N GLU A 608 -65.33 -76.87 20.54
CA GLU A 608 -64.06 -77.58 20.36
C GLU A 608 -64.25 -79.08 20.03
N ASN A 609 -65.37 -79.68 20.48
CA ASN A 609 -65.69 -81.09 20.28
C ASN A 609 -65.92 -81.47 18.80
N LEU A 610 -66.31 -80.52 17.95
CA LEU A 610 -66.60 -80.74 16.52
C LEU A 610 -65.34 -80.71 15.63
N VAL A 611 -64.14 -80.57 16.21
CA VAL A 611 -62.92 -80.14 15.52
C VAL A 611 -61.91 -81.28 15.26
N GLN A 612 -62.23 -82.53 15.63
CA GLN A 612 -61.23 -83.60 15.73
C GLN A 612 -60.55 -84.02 14.42
N SER A 613 -61.12 -83.75 13.24
CA SER A 613 -60.58 -84.19 11.95
C SER A 613 -60.06 -83.10 10.99
N ASN A 614 -60.40 -81.80 11.18
CA ASN A 614 -60.20 -80.81 10.11
C ASN A 614 -59.37 -79.54 10.51
N PRO A 615 -58.23 -79.22 9.85
CA PRO A 615 -57.28 -78.24 10.39
C PRO A 615 -57.69 -76.77 10.37
N THR A 616 -58.56 -76.25 9.49
CA THR A 616 -59.06 -74.86 9.69
C THR A 616 -60.05 -74.77 10.81
N HIS A 617 -60.84 -75.81 11.11
CA HIS A 617 -61.67 -75.76 12.30
C HIS A 617 -60.76 -75.66 13.53
N ARG A 618 -59.65 -76.42 13.52
CA ARG A 618 -58.61 -76.32 14.55
C ARG A 618 -57.86 -74.99 14.54
N GLN A 619 -57.58 -74.38 13.38
CA GLN A 619 -56.94 -73.06 13.32
C GLN A 619 -57.89 -71.92 13.66
N LYS A 620 -59.13 -71.90 13.16
CA LYS A 620 -60.19 -70.94 13.54
C LYS A 620 -60.44 -71.01 15.05
N MET A 621 -60.51 -72.22 15.61
CA MET A 621 -60.70 -72.44 17.05
C MET A 621 -59.46 -72.07 17.89
N ASN A 622 -58.27 -72.54 17.49
CA ASN A 622 -57.00 -72.11 18.09
C ASN A 622 -56.77 -70.61 17.96
N GLN A 623 -57.27 -69.95 16.90
CA GLN A 623 -57.18 -68.51 16.68
C GLN A 623 -58.16 -67.77 17.59
N LEU A 624 -59.42 -68.24 17.71
CA LEU A 624 -60.41 -67.69 18.64
C LEU A 624 -59.93 -67.82 20.09
N SER A 625 -59.39 -68.97 20.46
CA SER A 625 -58.77 -69.24 21.77
C SER A 625 -57.48 -68.41 21.96
N SER A 626 -56.65 -68.29 20.92
CA SER A 626 -55.48 -67.38 20.88
C SER A 626 -55.89 -65.94 21.13
N ASP A 627 -56.93 -65.46 20.46
CA ASP A 627 -57.32 -64.05 20.46
C ASP A 627 -58.09 -63.71 21.73
N TYR A 628 -58.84 -64.68 22.29
CA TYR A 628 -59.28 -64.65 23.67
C TYR A 628 -58.11 -64.55 24.65
N GLN A 629 -57.07 -65.39 24.51
CA GLN A 629 -55.88 -65.34 25.37
C GLN A 629 -55.06 -64.06 25.18
N LYS A 630 -54.99 -63.50 23.96
CA LYS A 630 -54.36 -62.19 23.68
C LYS A 630 -55.16 -61.06 24.31
N LEU A 631 -56.49 -61.04 24.15
CA LEU A 631 -57.36 -60.03 24.73
C LEU A 631 -57.34 -60.09 26.26
N LYS A 632 -57.34 -61.30 26.84
CA LYS A 632 -57.18 -61.53 28.28
C LYS A 632 -55.85 -60.99 28.78
N ARG A 633 -54.73 -61.36 28.14
CA ARG A 633 -53.40 -60.85 28.48
C ARG A 633 -53.30 -59.34 28.27
N SER A 634 -53.94 -58.79 27.23
CA SER A 634 -53.99 -57.34 26.98
C SER A 634 -54.71 -56.63 28.11
N LEU A 635 -55.89 -57.11 28.52
CA LEU A 635 -56.64 -56.58 29.64
C LEU A 635 -55.87 -56.71 30.97
N GLU A 636 -55.24 -57.85 31.24
CA GLU A 636 -54.36 -58.07 32.41
C GLU A 636 -53.16 -57.10 32.41
N ILE A 637 -52.56 -56.84 31.23
CA ILE A 637 -51.47 -55.87 31.04
C ILE A 637 -51.97 -54.43 31.24
N ILE A 638 -53.13 -54.06 30.69
CA ILE A 638 -53.72 -52.71 30.81
C ILE A 638 -54.15 -52.43 32.26
N LEU A 639 -54.72 -53.42 32.96
CA LEU A 639 -55.00 -53.38 34.40
C LEU A 639 -53.70 -53.15 35.21
N ALA A 640 -52.71 -54.04 35.06
CA ALA A 640 -51.46 -53.95 35.80
C ALA A 640 -50.66 -52.67 35.47
N ARG A 641 -50.77 -52.15 34.24
CA ARG A 641 -50.19 -50.88 33.82
C ARG A 641 -50.90 -49.70 34.47
N THR A 642 -52.24 -49.65 34.41
CA THR A 642 -53.04 -48.56 35.00
C THR A 642 -52.85 -48.49 36.51
N GLN A 643 -52.81 -49.63 37.20
CA GLN A 643 -52.53 -49.70 38.64
C GLN A 643 -51.14 -49.14 38.99
N LYS A 644 -50.11 -49.44 38.19
CA LYS A 644 -48.76 -48.85 38.34
C LYS A 644 -48.75 -47.34 38.06
N HIS A 645 -49.54 -46.86 37.09
CA HIS A 645 -49.64 -45.43 36.79
C HIS A 645 -50.29 -44.63 37.94
N VAL A 646 -51.31 -45.19 38.60
CA VAL A 646 -51.92 -44.62 39.83
C VAL A 646 -50.86 -44.52 40.94
N GLN A 647 -50.18 -45.62 41.23
CA GLN A 647 -49.17 -45.68 42.29
C GLN A 647 -47.99 -44.71 42.05
N ALA A 648 -47.54 -44.56 40.81
CA ALA A 648 -46.49 -43.61 40.44
C ALA A 648 -46.93 -42.14 40.64
N HIS A 649 -48.17 -41.81 40.29
CA HIS A 649 -48.73 -40.45 40.46
C HIS A 649 -48.88 -40.08 41.95
N TRP A 650 -49.34 -41.02 42.77
CA TRP A 650 -49.41 -40.86 44.23
C TRP A 650 -48.02 -40.64 44.86
N MET A 651 -47.01 -41.42 44.44
CA MET A 651 -45.63 -41.27 44.92
C MET A 651 -45.01 -39.90 44.55
N PHE A 652 -45.30 -39.39 43.34
CA PHE A 652 -44.84 -38.07 42.91
C PHE A 652 -45.41 -36.96 43.80
N ASN A 653 -46.74 -36.88 43.96
CA ASN A 653 -47.39 -35.79 44.70
C ASN A 653 -46.90 -35.70 46.15
N ASN A 654 -46.70 -36.83 46.82
CA ASN A 654 -46.15 -36.86 48.18
C ASN A 654 -44.73 -36.27 48.24
N LYS A 655 -43.84 -36.68 47.32
CA LYS A 655 -42.43 -36.21 47.32
C LYS A 655 -42.29 -34.76 46.84
N LEU A 656 -43.20 -34.30 45.98
CA LEU A 656 -43.34 -32.88 45.61
C LEU A 656 -43.64 -32.03 46.85
N SER A 657 -44.66 -32.42 47.62
CA SER A 657 -45.09 -31.73 48.85
C SER A 657 -43.99 -31.67 49.91
N ASP A 658 -43.30 -32.81 50.18
CA ASP A 658 -42.16 -32.88 51.12
C ASP A 658 -41.08 -31.83 50.83
N LEU A 659 -40.78 -31.57 49.55
CA LEU A 659 -39.72 -30.66 49.13
C LEU A 659 -40.19 -29.20 49.09
N GLN A 660 -41.44 -28.94 48.68
CA GLN A 660 -42.04 -27.60 48.74
C GLN A 660 -42.07 -27.07 50.17
N GLN A 661 -42.46 -27.90 51.15
CA GLN A 661 -42.53 -27.49 52.56
C GLN A 661 -41.15 -27.08 53.12
N TRP A 662 -40.06 -27.78 52.75
CA TRP A 662 -38.70 -27.42 53.20
C TRP A 662 -38.21 -26.10 52.59
N ILE A 663 -38.56 -25.82 51.32
CA ILE A 663 -38.17 -24.58 50.64
C ILE A 663 -38.75 -23.36 51.38
N SER A 664 -40.07 -23.33 51.61
CA SER A 664 -40.72 -22.17 52.26
C SER A 664 -40.27 -21.94 53.71
N VAL A 665 -40.00 -23.00 54.48
CA VAL A 665 -39.44 -22.89 55.83
C VAL A 665 -38.01 -22.29 55.80
N THR A 666 -37.23 -22.63 54.77
CA THR A 666 -35.84 -22.17 54.62
C THR A 666 -35.77 -20.74 54.08
N GLU A 667 -36.67 -20.36 53.17
CA GLU A 667 -36.89 -18.97 52.72
C GLU A 667 -37.16 -18.05 53.92
N GLN A 668 -38.15 -18.39 54.75
CA GLN A 668 -38.51 -17.63 55.95
C GLN A 668 -37.35 -17.56 56.98
N LYS A 669 -36.54 -18.63 57.12
CA LYS A 669 -35.35 -18.62 57.99
C LYS A 669 -34.28 -17.64 57.48
N LEU A 670 -34.11 -17.51 56.16
CA LEU A 670 -33.12 -16.61 55.55
C LEU A 670 -33.52 -15.13 55.58
N GLU A 671 -34.79 -14.80 55.41
CA GLU A 671 -35.29 -13.43 55.58
C GLU A 671 -35.03 -12.91 57.01
N SER A 672 -35.20 -13.78 58.02
CA SER A 672 -34.95 -13.44 59.44
C SER A 672 -33.50 -13.03 59.78
N TYR A 673 -32.54 -13.22 58.85
CA TYR A 673 -31.16 -12.77 59.02
C TYR A 673 -30.88 -11.35 58.50
N GLN A 674 -31.83 -10.72 57.78
CA GLN A 674 -31.68 -9.34 57.28
C GLN A 674 -32.08 -8.29 58.30
N ASP A 675 -33.06 -8.58 59.18
CA ASP A 675 -33.52 -7.63 60.19
C ASP A 675 -32.46 -7.38 61.28
N SER A 676 -32.09 -6.11 61.46
CA SER A 676 -30.98 -5.68 62.31
C SER A 676 -31.32 -5.61 63.81
N SER A 677 -32.30 -6.38 64.27
CA SER A 677 -32.91 -6.30 65.61
C SER A 677 -32.64 -7.50 66.52
N VAL A 678 -32.06 -8.58 65.99
CA VAL A 678 -31.85 -9.83 66.75
C VAL A 678 -30.36 -10.10 66.98
N GLU A 679 -29.92 -9.89 68.22
CA GLU A 679 -28.57 -10.13 68.71
C GLU A 679 -28.21 -11.64 68.60
N ARG A 680 -27.31 -11.99 67.67
CA ARG A 680 -26.72 -13.33 67.58
C ARG A 680 -25.25 -13.27 67.17
N ASN A 681 -24.46 -14.14 67.78
CA ASN A 681 -23.04 -14.30 67.52
C ASN A 681 -22.76 -14.63 66.04
N THR A 682 -21.74 -14.02 65.45
CA THR A 682 -21.35 -14.27 64.04
C THR A 682 -20.84 -15.70 63.83
N GLU A 683 -20.22 -16.29 64.84
CA GLU A 683 -19.71 -17.66 64.83
C GLU A 683 -20.84 -18.69 64.64
N SER A 684 -22.06 -18.41 65.15
CA SER A 684 -23.24 -19.25 64.96
C SER A 684 -24.03 -18.92 63.69
N ARG A 685 -24.16 -17.64 63.30
CA ARG A 685 -24.81 -17.24 62.04
C ARG A 685 -24.15 -17.90 60.83
N VAL A 686 -22.81 -17.95 60.80
CA VAL A 686 -22.08 -18.63 59.72
C VAL A 686 -22.26 -20.15 59.82
N ALA A 687 -22.25 -20.75 61.01
CA ALA A 687 -22.46 -22.19 61.18
C ALA A 687 -23.87 -22.65 60.76
N ASP A 688 -24.91 -21.85 61.04
CA ASP A 688 -26.28 -22.06 60.55
C ASP A 688 -26.34 -22.05 59.00
N LEU A 689 -25.61 -21.13 58.36
CA LEU A 689 -25.57 -20.99 56.91
C LEU A 689 -24.71 -22.08 56.24
N GLU A 690 -23.54 -22.41 56.80
CA GLU A 690 -22.72 -23.56 56.39
C GLU A 690 -23.51 -24.88 56.51
N GLY A 691 -24.30 -25.04 57.57
CA GLY A 691 -25.21 -26.18 57.78
C GLY A 691 -26.33 -26.26 56.74
N LEU A 692 -27.03 -25.15 56.48
CA LEU A 692 -28.02 -25.08 55.40
C LEU A 692 -27.40 -25.38 54.03
N LEU A 693 -26.21 -24.85 53.73
CA LEU A 693 -25.46 -25.14 52.50
C LEU A 693 -25.07 -26.62 52.37
N ALA A 694 -24.86 -27.33 53.48
CA ALA A 694 -24.66 -28.78 53.48
C ALA A 694 -25.95 -29.59 53.23
N GLU A 695 -27.14 -29.04 53.52
CA GLU A 695 -28.42 -29.66 53.15
C GLU A 695 -28.72 -29.56 51.65
N PHE A 696 -28.34 -28.45 50.98
CA PHE A 696 -28.69 -28.23 49.56
C PHE A 696 -28.31 -29.37 48.60
N PRO A 697 -27.12 -29.99 48.65
CA PRO A 697 -26.82 -31.17 47.83
C PRO A 697 -27.80 -32.34 48.05
N GLY A 698 -28.23 -32.58 49.29
CA GLY A 698 -29.26 -33.57 49.60
C GLY A 698 -30.63 -33.17 49.07
N LYS A 699 -30.97 -31.88 49.10
CA LYS A 699 -32.22 -31.33 48.55
C LYS A 699 -32.25 -31.25 47.03
N GLU A 700 -31.11 -31.09 46.38
CA GLU A 700 -30.96 -31.20 44.93
C GLU A 700 -31.08 -32.67 44.48
N ILE A 701 -30.57 -33.63 45.26
CA ILE A 701 -30.86 -35.07 45.04
C ILE A 701 -32.36 -35.35 45.23
N GLN A 702 -33.02 -34.75 46.24
CA GLN A 702 -34.48 -34.85 46.38
C GLN A 702 -35.22 -34.19 45.21
N LEU A 703 -34.75 -33.05 44.68
CA LEU A 703 -35.31 -32.41 43.49
C LEU A 703 -35.16 -33.28 42.24
N HIS A 704 -34.00 -33.91 42.04
CA HIS A 704 -33.79 -34.87 40.94
C HIS A 704 -34.66 -36.12 41.10
N LEU A 705 -34.92 -36.59 42.33
CA LEU A 705 -35.83 -37.70 42.60
C LEU A 705 -37.31 -37.33 42.33
N VAL A 706 -37.74 -36.14 42.77
CA VAL A 706 -39.08 -35.58 42.46
C VAL A 706 -39.23 -35.38 40.95
N GLY A 707 -38.20 -34.85 40.28
CA GLY A 707 -38.14 -34.73 38.82
C GLY A 707 -38.21 -36.07 38.09
N ALA A 708 -37.51 -37.10 38.58
CA ALA A 708 -37.58 -38.45 38.02
C ALA A 708 -38.98 -39.07 38.19
N HIS A 709 -39.59 -38.95 39.37
CA HIS A 709 -40.97 -39.40 39.60
C HIS A 709 -41.97 -38.63 38.73
N GLY A 710 -41.86 -37.31 38.66
CA GLY A 710 -42.71 -36.47 37.82
C GLY A 710 -42.55 -36.79 36.33
N GLN A 711 -41.34 -37.06 35.85
CA GLN A 711 -41.09 -37.50 34.47
C GLN A 711 -41.76 -38.85 34.17
N VAL A 712 -41.79 -39.78 35.13
CA VAL A 712 -42.55 -41.04 35.02
C VAL A 712 -44.07 -40.81 35.03
N VAL A 713 -44.57 -39.79 35.73
CA VAL A 713 -45.99 -39.39 35.67
C VAL A 713 -46.33 -38.74 34.33
N ILE A 714 -45.51 -37.79 33.86
CA ILE A 714 -45.60 -37.12 32.55
C ILE A 714 -45.74 -38.14 31.41
N GLN A 715 -44.89 -39.16 31.39
CA GLN A 715 -44.92 -40.23 30.38
C GLN A 715 -46.17 -41.15 30.45
N ASN A 716 -46.97 -41.03 31.51
CA ASN A 716 -48.09 -41.93 31.82
C ASN A 716 -49.38 -41.17 32.25
N SER A 717 -49.53 -39.92 31.81
CA SER A 717 -50.70 -39.03 31.96
C SER A 717 -51.26 -38.62 30.59
N SER A 718 -52.41 -37.94 30.55
CA SER A 718 -52.82 -37.19 29.36
C SER A 718 -51.86 -36.01 29.07
N PRO A 719 -51.90 -35.40 27.87
CA PRO A 719 -51.10 -34.21 27.56
C PRO A 719 -51.33 -33.04 28.53
N GLU A 720 -52.56 -32.80 28.98
CA GLU A 720 -52.86 -31.76 29.98
C GLU A 720 -52.30 -32.11 31.36
N GLY A 721 -52.38 -33.39 31.76
CA GLY A 721 -51.78 -33.88 33.01
C GLY A 721 -50.25 -33.74 33.00
N ALA A 722 -49.62 -34.08 31.87
CA ALA A 722 -48.18 -33.90 31.66
C ALA A 722 -47.76 -32.42 31.71
N ALA A 723 -48.53 -31.52 31.10
CA ALA A 723 -48.25 -30.08 31.13
C ALA A 723 -48.32 -29.49 32.56
N ARG A 724 -49.28 -29.93 33.38
CA ARG A 724 -49.40 -29.52 34.80
C ARG A 724 -48.16 -29.95 35.60
N VAL A 725 -47.81 -31.23 35.55
CA VAL A 725 -46.64 -31.79 36.26
C VAL A 725 -45.32 -31.15 35.80
N HIS A 726 -45.17 -30.86 34.51
CA HIS A 726 -44.01 -30.08 34.01
C HIS A 726 -43.94 -28.69 34.64
N THR A 727 -45.07 -27.98 34.74
CA THR A 727 -45.13 -26.63 35.31
C THR A 727 -44.71 -26.64 36.78
N GLU A 728 -45.26 -27.55 37.58
CA GLU A 728 -44.92 -27.75 38.99
C GLU A 728 -43.42 -28.03 39.21
N LEU A 729 -42.84 -28.91 38.38
CA LEU A 729 -41.40 -29.21 38.40
C LEU A 729 -40.54 -28.00 38.05
N THR A 730 -40.93 -27.21 37.05
CA THR A 730 -40.16 -26.00 36.67
C THR A 730 -40.17 -24.95 37.77
N GLN A 731 -41.32 -24.68 38.39
CA GLN A 731 -41.46 -23.74 39.49
C GLN A 731 -40.64 -24.16 40.71
N LEU A 732 -40.72 -25.44 41.10
CA LEU A 732 -39.94 -26.01 42.21
C LEU A 732 -38.42 -25.87 42.00
N THR A 733 -37.97 -26.13 40.77
CA THR A 733 -36.56 -26.03 40.37
C THR A 733 -36.07 -24.58 40.41
N GLU A 734 -36.92 -23.62 40.09
CA GLU A 734 -36.59 -22.19 40.12
C GLU A 734 -36.49 -21.65 41.55
N SER A 735 -37.45 -21.97 42.42
CA SER A 735 -37.41 -21.59 43.84
C SER A 735 -36.16 -22.11 44.54
N LEU A 736 -35.84 -23.41 44.42
CA LEU A 736 -34.65 -23.99 45.06
C LEU A 736 -33.35 -23.32 44.57
N ARG A 737 -33.28 -23.00 43.27
CA ARG A 737 -32.11 -22.32 42.65
C ARG A 737 -31.97 -20.88 43.13
N SER A 738 -33.08 -20.15 43.29
CA SER A 738 -33.10 -18.79 43.84
C SER A 738 -32.58 -18.79 45.29
N LEU A 739 -33.16 -19.67 46.11
CA LEU A 739 -32.83 -19.83 47.52
C LEU A 739 -31.37 -20.20 47.75
N ARG A 740 -30.81 -21.14 46.96
CA ARG A 740 -29.41 -21.53 47.05
C ARG A 740 -28.45 -20.36 46.79
N LYS A 741 -28.73 -19.54 45.76
CA LYS A 741 -27.92 -18.34 45.46
C LYS A 741 -27.91 -17.35 46.63
N MET A 742 -29.08 -17.09 47.21
CA MET A 742 -29.23 -16.17 48.35
C MET A 742 -28.48 -16.70 49.60
N THR A 743 -28.52 -18.01 49.83
CA THR A 743 -27.80 -18.67 50.94
C THR A 743 -26.28 -18.54 50.78
N ILE A 744 -25.73 -18.84 49.59
CA ILE A 744 -24.29 -18.76 49.31
C ILE A 744 -23.77 -17.33 49.53
N SER A 745 -24.47 -16.34 48.96
CA SER A 745 -24.10 -14.92 49.09
C SER A 745 -23.99 -14.47 50.55
N LYS A 746 -24.84 -14.99 51.45
CA LYS A 746 -24.84 -14.64 52.87
C LYS A 746 -23.82 -15.43 53.70
N GLU A 747 -23.45 -16.64 53.29
CA GLU A 747 -22.30 -17.35 53.91
C GLU A 747 -20.99 -16.64 53.56
N GLU A 748 -20.71 -16.36 52.28
CA GLU A 748 -19.42 -15.80 51.85
C GLU A 748 -19.11 -14.47 52.55
N GLU A 749 -20.08 -13.54 52.59
CA GLU A 749 -19.99 -12.27 53.32
C GLU A 749 -19.66 -12.47 54.81
N SER A 750 -20.41 -13.37 55.48
CA SER A 750 -20.31 -13.60 56.92
C SER A 750 -19.04 -14.39 57.30
N SER A 751 -18.58 -15.26 56.40
CA SER A 751 -17.39 -16.11 56.51
C SER A 751 -16.09 -15.32 56.35
N GLN A 752 -16.08 -14.30 55.47
CA GLN A 752 -14.99 -13.31 55.41
C GLN A 752 -14.89 -12.51 56.72
N LEU A 753 -16.02 -12.07 57.28
CA LEU A 753 -16.05 -11.38 58.57
C LEU A 753 -15.53 -12.29 59.70
N ARG A 754 -15.99 -13.56 59.79
CA ARG A 754 -15.51 -14.58 60.76
C ARG A 754 -13.97 -14.72 60.72
N LYS A 755 -13.38 -14.78 59.52
CA LYS A 755 -11.93 -14.91 59.31
C LYS A 755 -11.15 -13.68 59.80
N LEU A 756 -11.60 -12.47 59.47
CA LEU A 756 -10.96 -11.23 59.92
C LEU A 756 -11.05 -11.02 61.44
N MET A 757 -12.21 -11.30 62.04
CA MET A 757 -12.40 -11.24 63.49
C MET A 757 -11.47 -12.20 64.23
N LYS A 758 -11.35 -13.45 63.76
CA LYS A 758 -10.44 -14.44 64.35
C LYS A 758 -8.96 -14.02 64.25
N GLY A 759 -8.55 -13.49 63.10
CA GLY A 759 -7.20 -12.95 62.90
C GLY A 759 -6.89 -11.78 63.84
N PHE A 760 -7.79 -10.81 63.94
CA PHE A 760 -7.62 -9.67 64.84
C PHE A 760 -7.63 -10.09 66.32
N LYS A 761 -8.51 -11.02 66.73
CA LYS A 761 -8.57 -11.58 68.10
C LYS A 761 -7.26 -12.26 68.50
N GLN A 762 -6.66 -13.05 67.60
CA GLN A 762 -5.37 -13.70 67.84
C GLN A 762 -4.21 -12.69 67.93
N TRP A 763 -4.15 -11.72 67.01
CA TRP A 763 -3.16 -10.64 67.04
C TRP A 763 -3.24 -9.84 68.36
N LEU A 764 -4.45 -9.41 68.74
CA LEU A 764 -4.71 -8.62 69.94
C LEU A 764 -4.39 -9.39 71.23
N HIS A 765 -4.69 -10.69 71.29
CA HIS A 765 -4.34 -11.52 72.43
C HIS A 765 -2.82 -11.74 72.53
N ALA A 766 -2.12 -11.91 71.41
CA ALA A 766 -0.66 -12.06 71.41
C ALA A 766 0.05 -10.80 71.95
N GLU A 767 -0.37 -9.60 71.53
CA GLU A 767 0.22 -8.36 72.04
C GLU A 767 -0.20 -8.06 73.49
N ASN A 768 -1.44 -8.35 73.91
CA ASN A 768 -1.84 -8.29 75.32
C ASN A 768 -1.02 -9.23 76.21
N ALA A 769 -0.71 -10.44 75.74
CA ALA A 769 0.09 -11.40 76.49
C ALA A 769 1.54 -10.90 76.68
N LYS A 770 2.14 -10.30 75.64
CA LYS A 770 3.45 -9.63 75.74
C LYS A 770 3.41 -8.48 76.75
N LEU A 771 2.43 -7.58 76.65
CA LEU A 771 2.26 -6.45 77.57
C LEU A 771 2.11 -6.91 79.03
N THR A 772 1.25 -7.91 79.28
CA THR A 772 1.01 -8.46 80.61
C THR A 772 2.27 -9.11 81.20
N LYS A 773 3.04 -9.85 80.37
CA LYS A 773 4.31 -10.46 80.78
C LYS A 773 5.38 -9.42 81.16
N ILE A 774 5.39 -8.25 80.52
CA ILE A 774 6.28 -7.12 80.85
C ILE A 774 5.83 -6.43 82.15
N LEU A 775 4.52 -6.35 82.41
CA LEU A 775 3.94 -5.67 83.58
C LEU A 775 4.25 -6.39 84.91
N VAL A 776 4.16 -7.72 84.94
CA VAL A 776 4.30 -8.55 86.16
C VAL A 776 5.72 -8.52 86.74
N THR A 777 6.76 -8.43 85.91
CA THR A 777 8.15 -8.30 86.37
C THR A 777 8.43 -6.93 86.98
N LYS A 778 8.35 -6.81 88.31
CA LYS A 778 8.81 -5.64 89.07
C LYS A 778 10.34 -5.51 88.90
N PRO A 779 10.87 -4.38 88.38
CA PRO A 779 12.30 -4.16 88.29
C PRO A 779 12.89 -3.85 89.68
N SER A 780 14.08 -4.37 89.91
CA SER A 780 14.91 -4.19 91.10
C SER A 780 16.18 -3.37 90.82
N SER A 781 16.63 -3.32 89.56
CA SER A 781 17.75 -2.48 89.11
C SER A 781 17.37 -1.50 87.99
N THR A 782 18.23 -0.50 87.77
CA THR A 782 18.07 0.50 86.68
C THR A 782 18.21 -0.10 85.27
N GLU A 783 18.95 -1.21 85.10
CA GLU A 783 19.03 -1.94 83.84
C GLU A 783 17.73 -2.69 83.50
N GLU A 784 17.01 -3.18 84.52
CA GLU A 784 15.71 -3.80 84.35
C GLU A 784 14.65 -2.77 83.95
N VAL A 785 14.68 -1.56 84.54
CA VAL A 785 13.80 -0.44 84.17
C VAL A 785 14.01 -0.05 82.70
N THR A 786 15.26 0.19 82.27
CA THR A 786 15.54 0.58 80.86
C THR A 786 15.17 -0.54 79.87
N THR A 787 15.34 -1.80 80.26
CA THR A 787 14.94 -2.95 79.43
C THR A 787 13.42 -3.13 79.36
N ARG A 788 12.69 -2.81 80.43
CA ARG A 788 11.21 -2.73 80.44
C ARG A 788 10.71 -1.61 79.52
N CYS A 789 11.31 -0.42 79.58
CA CYS A 789 11.00 0.69 78.68
C CYS A 789 11.23 0.37 77.18
N ARG A 790 12.31 -0.35 76.85
CA ARG A 790 12.61 -0.77 75.47
C ARG A 790 11.49 -1.65 74.89
N LYS A 791 11.03 -2.64 75.65
CA LYS A 791 9.97 -3.58 75.24
C LYS A 791 8.58 -2.93 75.17
N LEU A 792 8.29 -1.93 76.00
CA LEU A 792 7.04 -1.16 75.89
C LEU A 792 7.00 -0.30 74.61
N LYS A 793 8.13 0.34 74.23
CA LYS A 793 8.23 1.08 72.97
C LYS A 793 8.06 0.19 71.73
N GLU A 794 8.56 -1.05 71.77
CA GLU A 794 8.37 -2.06 70.72
C GLU A 794 6.88 -2.40 70.52
N LEU A 795 6.13 -2.65 71.59
CA LEU A 795 4.68 -2.87 71.52
C LEU A 795 3.94 -1.63 71.02
N GLN A 796 4.39 -0.44 71.40
CA GLN A 796 3.79 0.83 70.99
C GLN A 796 4.01 1.13 69.50
N SER A 797 5.10 0.66 68.89
CA SER A 797 5.31 0.81 67.43
C SER A 797 4.37 -0.07 66.59
N ARG A 798 3.75 -1.11 67.16
CA ARG A 798 2.82 -2.01 66.47
C ARG A 798 1.35 -1.61 66.55
N VAL A 799 1.01 -0.56 67.29
CA VAL A 799 -0.38 -0.05 67.37
C VAL A 799 -1.00 0.34 66.00
N PRO A 800 -0.26 0.89 65.01
CA PRO A 800 -0.81 1.16 63.68
C PRO A 800 -1.18 -0.10 62.88
N GLU A 801 -0.50 -1.23 63.14
CA GLU A 801 -0.75 -2.53 62.49
C GLU A 801 -2.14 -3.04 62.88
N GLY A 802 -2.41 -3.12 64.20
CA GLY A 802 -3.73 -3.47 64.73
C GLY A 802 -4.83 -2.47 64.36
N GLN A 803 -4.52 -1.20 64.11
CA GLN A 803 -5.53 -0.21 63.71
C GLN A 803 -6.09 -0.52 62.32
N ARG A 804 -5.23 -0.90 61.37
CA ARG A 804 -5.68 -1.32 60.03
C ARG A 804 -6.54 -2.57 60.08
N LEU A 805 -6.10 -3.60 60.80
CA LEU A 805 -6.83 -4.86 60.96
C LEU A 805 -8.24 -4.62 61.56
N PHE A 806 -8.35 -3.69 62.52
CA PHE A 806 -9.64 -3.30 63.09
C PHE A 806 -10.50 -2.47 62.12
N GLU A 807 -9.91 -1.61 61.30
CA GLU A 807 -10.64 -0.77 60.32
C GLU A 807 -11.14 -1.56 59.11
N GLU A 808 -10.38 -2.57 58.64
CA GLU A 808 -10.83 -3.53 57.62
C GLU A 808 -12.04 -4.34 58.13
N LEU A 809 -11.92 -4.91 59.33
CA LEU A 809 -13.00 -5.65 60.01
C LEU A 809 -14.28 -4.79 60.13
N ARG A 810 -14.14 -3.51 60.53
CA ARG A 810 -15.28 -2.58 60.64
C ARG A 810 -15.94 -2.24 59.30
N SER A 811 -15.25 -2.40 58.17
CA SER A 811 -15.83 -2.14 56.84
C SER A 811 -16.77 -3.26 56.37
N LEU A 812 -16.48 -4.52 56.75
CA LEU A 812 -17.36 -5.67 56.50
C LEU A 812 -18.50 -5.75 57.53
N GLN A 813 -18.28 -5.29 58.77
CA GLN A 813 -19.35 -5.14 59.78
C GLN A 813 -20.52 -4.29 59.26
N THR A 814 -20.26 -3.24 58.47
CA THR A 814 -21.33 -2.41 57.86
C THR A 814 -22.13 -3.09 56.73
N VAL A 815 -21.70 -4.26 56.25
CA VAL A 815 -22.42 -5.05 55.24
C VAL A 815 -23.18 -6.22 55.88
N VAL A 816 -22.58 -6.85 56.89
CA VAL A 816 -23.09 -8.08 57.54
C VAL A 816 -23.94 -7.79 58.80
N GLY A 817 -23.79 -6.60 59.40
CA GLY A 817 -24.50 -6.19 60.61
C GLY A 817 -23.61 -6.13 61.87
N THR A 818 -24.11 -5.50 62.92
CA THR A 818 -23.40 -5.32 64.19
C THR A 818 -23.45 -6.60 65.04
N SER A 819 -22.31 -7.28 65.16
CA SER A 819 -22.09 -8.42 66.06
C SER A 819 -21.40 -7.98 67.34
N GLU A 820 -21.89 -8.42 68.51
CA GLU A 820 -21.30 -8.13 69.83
C GLU A 820 -19.81 -8.44 69.86
N ASP A 821 -19.39 -9.59 69.34
CA ASP A 821 -17.99 -10.03 69.29
C ASP A 821 -17.03 -9.00 68.63
N VAL A 822 -17.55 -8.15 67.73
CA VAL A 822 -16.77 -7.07 67.11
C VAL A 822 -16.61 -5.87 68.05
N GLU A 823 -17.68 -5.51 68.77
CA GLU A 823 -17.67 -4.40 69.73
C GLU A 823 -16.95 -4.80 71.03
N ASP A 824 -16.94 -6.09 71.36
CA ASP A 824 -16.14 -6.70 72.42
C ASP A 824 -14.64 -6.72 72.04
N LEU A 825 -14.32 -7.06 70.79
CA LEU A 825 -12.96 -6.89 70.23
C LEU A 825 -12.52 -5.42 70.20
N ARG A 826 -13.44 -4.49 69.91
CA ARG A 826 -13.19 -3.05 70.00
C ARG A 826 -12.92 -2.61 71.43
N TYR A 827 -13.69 -3.11 72.41
CA TYR A 827 -13.47 -2.83 73.82
C TYR A 827 -12.10 -3.36 74.27
N GLN A 828 -11.76 -4.61 73.95
CA GLN A 828 -10.45 -5.21 74.24
C GLN A 828 -9.30 -4.46 73.53
N TRP A 829 -9.51 -3.93 72.32
CA TRP A 829 -8.55 -3.11 71.58
C TRP A 829 -8.31 -1.75 72.23
N MET A 830 -9.38 -1.09 72.69
CA MET A 830 -9.32 0.15 73.46
C MET A 830 -8.68 -0.08 74.84
N LEU A 831 -8.98 -1.20 75.50
CA LEU A 831 -8.41 -1.58 76.79
C LEU A 831 -6.92 -1.88 76.68
N TYR A 832 -6.48 -2.57 75.61
CA TYR A 832 -5.06 -2.77 75.29
C TYR A 832 -4.34 -1.44 75.07
N LYS A 833 -4.93 -0.53 74.26
CA LYS A 833 -4.38 0.82 74.02
C LYS A 833 -4.26 1.63 75.30
N SER A 834 -5.26 1.59 76.19
CA SER A 834 -5.18 2.26 77.49
C SER A 834 -4.07 1.63 78.32
N LYS A 835 -4.14 0.32 78.61
CA LYS A 835 -3.12 -0.40 79.39
C LYS A 835 -1.71 -0.14 78.88
N LEU A 836 -1.47 -0.15 77.57
CA LEU A 836 -0.17 0.15 76.97
C LEU A 836 0.27 1.61 77.18
N LYS A 837 -0.65 2.57 77.04
CA LYS A 837 -0.39 3.99 77.30
C LYS A 837 -0.12 4.25 78.79
N ASP A 838 -0.93 3.67 79.67
CA ASP A 838 -0.87 3.82 81.13
C ASP A 838 0.38 3.14 81.71
N SER A 839 0.85 2.05 81.07
CA SER A 839 2.15 1.41 81.34
C SER A 839 3.35 2.25 80.92
N SER A 840 3.16 3.20 79.99
CA SER A 840 4.21 4.09 79.47
C SER A 840 4.22 5.46 80.14
N SER A 841 3.09 5.93 80.69
CA SER A 841 2.98 7.20 81.43
C SER A 841 3.32 7.07 82.93
N SER A 842 3.35 5.86 83.48
CA SER A 842 3.75 5.60 84.88
C SER A 842 5.27 5.64 85.13
N LEU A 843 6.06 6.17 84.17
CA LEU A 843 7.53 6.19 84.18
C LEU A 843 8.12 7.55 83.75
N THR A 844 7.46 8.67 84.08
CA THR A 844 7.90 10.04 83.74
C THR A 844 8.18 10.93 84.96
N PRO A 845 9.40 11.50 85.06
CA PRO A 845 9.66 12.70 85.85
C PRO A 845 9.33 13.99 85.06
N THR A 846 8.70 14.93 85.76
CA THR A 846 8.17 16.25 85.38
C THR A 846 9.06 17.19 84.55
N SER A 847 8.51 17.73 83.45
CA SER A 847 8.51 19.19 83.09
C SER A 847 7.87 19.41 81.70
N LEU A 848 7.07 20.44 81.41
CA LEU A 848 6.37 21.44 82.23
C LEU A 848 5.19 22.02 81.38
N GLU A 849 4.11 22.42 82.05
CA GLU A 849 3.05 23.34 81.60
C GLU A 849 2.12 23.00 80.40
N GLU A 850 1.02 23.76 80.38
CA GLU A 850 -0.30 23.57 79.73
C GLU A 850 -0.66 24.89 78.98
N PRO A 851 -1.89 25.16 78.45
CA PRO A 851 -2.99 24.27 78.05
C PRO A 851 -3.60 24.59 76.65
N ASP A 852 -4.51 23.70 76.20
CA ASP A 852 -5.66 23.89 75.27
C ASP A 852 -5.44 24.52 73.85
N GLY A 853 -6.36 24.21 72.92
CA GLY A 853 -6.26 24.66 71.52
C GLY A 853 -7.11 23.89 70.50
N PHE A 854 -8.38 23.62 70.80
CA PHE A 854 -9.37 22.98 69.91
C PHE A 854 -9.19 23.24 68.38
N ARG A 855 -8.78 22.21 67.61
CA ARG A 855 -9.56 21.80 66.41
C ARG A 855 -9.25 20.40 65.86
N LYS A 856 -10.32 19.60 65.74
CA LYS A 856 -10.38 18.28 65.09
C LYS A 856 -9.83 18.32 63.65
N ARG A 857 -8.82 17.50 63.31
CA ARG A 857 -8.68 16.91 61.96
C ARG A 857 -7.89 15.58 62.00
N ARG A 858 -8.19 14.71 61.02
CA ARG A 858 -7.78 13.29 60.97
C ARG A 858 -6.35 13.09 60.45
N PRO A 859 -5.61 12.07 60.91
CA PRO A 859 -4.85 11.18 60.03
C PRO A 859 -5.79 10.05 59.54
N ARG A 860 -6.09 9.91 58.23
CA ARG A 860 -5.25 9.40 57.11
C ARG A 860 -5.09 7.87 57.16
N GLY A 861 -5.64 7.17 56.17
CA GLY A 861 -5.51 5.71 56.05
C GLY A 861 -6.37 5.04 54.97
N LEU A 862 -6.61 5.67 53.81
CA LEU A 862 -7.53 5.16 52.79
C LEU A 862 -6.87 5.05 51.40
N CYS A 863 -7.48 4.24 50.54
CA CYS A 863 -7.24 4.08 49.10
C CYS A 863 -5.94 3.38 48.66
N SER A 864 -5.96 2.06 48.84
CA SER A 864 -5.73 1.19 47.68
C SER A 864 -6.60 1.62 46.49
N PHE A 865 -6.00 2.15 45.41
CA PHE A 865 -6.68 2.25 44.11
C PHE A 865 -5.73 2.24 42.90
N LEU A 866 -4.53 2.84 43.01
CA LEU A 866 -3.70 3.10 41.82
C LEU A 866 -2.84 1.91 41.36
N HIS A 867 -2.37 1.01 42.24
CA HIS A 867 -1.36 -0.01 41.85
C HIS A 867 -1.88 -1.09 40.87
N ARG A 868 -3.20 -1.26 40.69
CA ARG A 868 -3.76 -2.11 39.61
C ARG A 868 -4.21 -1.35 38.37
N VAL A 869 -4.18 -0.01 38.38
CA VAL A 869 -4.18 0.82 37.16
C VAL A 869 -2.78 0.83 36.52
N CYS A 870 -1.72 0.65 37.32
CA CYS A 870 -0.33 0.81 36.88
C CYS A 870 0.21 -0.20 35.84
N TRP A 871 -0.41 -1.39 35.64
CA TRP A 871 0.10 -2.37 34.67
C TRP A 871 -0.26 -2.10 33.20
N ALA A 872 -1.06 -1.06 32.93
CA ALA A 872 -1.20 -0.47 31.59
C ALA A 872 -0.58 0.95 31.48
N ALA A 873 -0.29 1.61 32.60
CA ALA A 873 0.16 3.01 32.61
C ALA A 873 1.67 3.19 32.43
N LEU A 874 2.50 2.22 32.85
CA LEU A 874 3.97 2.36 32.85
C LEU A 874 4.59 2.68 31.47
N PRO A 875 4.23 2.02 30.35
CA PRO A 875 4.75 2.39 29.03
C PRO A 875 4.36 3.82 28.63
N LEU A 876 3.11 4.21 28.92
CA LEU A 876 2.58 5.54 28.58
C LEU A 876 3.26 6.65 29.40
N GLN A 877 3.55 6.40 30.67
CA GLN A 877 4.23 7.37 31.55
C GLN A 877 5.70 7.58 31.18
N ILE A 878 6.41 6.55 30.69
CA ILE A 878 7.76 6.70 30.12
C ILE A 878 7.70 7.56 28.84
N PHE A 879 6.71 7.32 27.98
CA PHE A 879 6.50 8.10 26.75
C PHE A 879 6.16 9.57 27.04
N LEU A 880 5.35 9.82 28.07
CA LEU A 880 4.96 11.18 28.48
C LEU A 880 6.11 11.92 29.19
N LEU A 881 6.94 11.22 29.97
CA LEU A 881 8.20 11.77 30.51
C LEU A 881 9.20 12.12 29.41
N PHE A 882 9.28 11.34 28.33
CA PHE A 882 10.12 11.65 27.17
C PHE A 882 9.65 12.94 26.48
N PHE A 883 8.34 13.14 26.29
CA PHE A 883 7.80 14.41 25.77
C PHE A 883 7.99 15.59 26.74
N LEU A 884 7.94 15.37 28.05
CA LEU A 884 8.25 16.41 29.05
C LEU A 884 9.74 16.80 29.03
N LEU A 885 10.65 15.84 28.81
CA LEU A 885 12.07 16.11 28.59
C LEU A 885 12.29 16.92 27.30
N LEU A 886 11.54 16.59 26.23
CA LEU A 886 11.55 17.34 24.96
C LEU A 886 11.08 18.79 25.15
N ALA A 887 10.04 19.01 25.95
CA ALA A 887 9.52 20.34 26.30
C ALA A 887 10.48 21.16 27.18
N PHE A 888 11.41 20.52 27.90
CA PHE A 888 12.50 21.20 28.62
C PHE A 888 13.74 21.49 27.75
N LEU A 889 13.77 21.02 26.49
CA LEU A 889 14.91 21.17 25.58
C LEU A 889 14.58 22.01 24.31
N LEU A 890 13.40 22.61 24.23
CA LEU A 890 12.96 23.46 23.12
C LEU A 890 12.42 24.82 23.61
N PRO A 891 13.28 25.86 23.69
CA PRO A 891 12.84 27.23 23.83
C PRO A 891 12.24 27.70 22.49
N LEU A 892 10.91 27.63 22.37
CA LEU A 892 10.20 28.24 21.26
C LEU A 892 10.21 29.77 21.41
N VAL A 893 11.08 30.40 20.62
CA VAL A 893 10.73 31.44 19.63
C VAL A 893 9.69 32.49 20.06
N GLU A 894 10.16 33.75 20.20
CA GLU A 894 9.39 35.02 20.09
C GLU A 894 8.32 35.31 21.18
N GLU A 895 8.03 36.54 21.60
CA GLU A 895 8.58 37.88 21.31
C GLU A 895 8.28 38.85 22.48
N THR A 896 9.06 39.94 22.64
CA THR A 896 8.75 41.18 23.44
C THR A 896 8.44 41.01 24.97
N HIS A 897 9.05 41.75 25.91
CA HIS A 897 8.94 43.20 26.09
C HIS A 897 9.88 43.75 27.21
N SER A 898 10.22 45.04 27.09
CA SER A 898 10.43 46.03 28.19
C SER A 898 11.67 46.00 29.13
N CYS A 899 12.62 46.88 28.78
CA CYS A 899 13.24 47.90 29.65
C CYS A 899 14.24 47.57 30.79
N LYS A 900 15.50 47.97 30.50
CA LYS A 900 16.35 48.93 31.25
C LYS A 900 17.30 48.44 32.38
N LEU A 901 18.53 48.98 32.29
CA LEU A 901 19.64 49.03 33.26
C LEU A 901 20.36 47.68 33.56
N ALA A 902 21.71 47.62 33.67
CA ALA A 902 22.71 48.68 33.47
C ALA A 902 24.11 48.17 33.04
N ASN A 903 24.67 48.89 32.06
CA ASN A 903 26.05 49.42 32.00
C ASN A 903 27.29 48.49 32.00
N ASN A 904 27.89 48.32 30.80
CA ASN A 904 29.30 48.55 30.42
C ASN A 904 29.52 47.84 29.07
N PHE A 905 29.69 48.49 27.91
CA PHE A 905 30.27 49.79 27.58
C PHE A 905 31.80 49.88 27.75
N ALA A 906 32.51 48.97 27.07
CA ALA A 906 33.91 49.14 26.67
C ALA A 906 34.05 48.76 25.18
N HIS A 907 34.72 49.62 24.40
CA HIS A 907 34.97 49.49 22.95
C HIS A 907 33.71 49.28 22.07
N SER A 908 33.01 50.36 21.70
CA SER A 908 33.32 51.27 20.57
C SER A 908 32.84 50.69 19.22
N PHE A 909 31.74 51.19 18.64
CA PHE A 909 31.64 52.49 17.91
C PHE A 909 32.45 52.48 16.60
N ASN A 910 31.93 52.93 15.44
CA ASN A 910 30.62 53.50 15.10
C ASN A 910 30.40 53.43 13.56
N LEU A 911 29.22 53.03 13.05
CA LEU A 911 28.13 53.91 12.52
C LEU A 911 28.46 54.66 11.21
N MET A 912 27.54 54.79 10.23
CA MET A 912 26.18 54.23 10.02
C MET A 912 25.76 54.44 8.53
N LEU A 913 24.55 53.96 8.18
CA LEU A 913 23.70 54.36 7.04
C LEU A 913 24.09 53.79 5.65
N ARG A 914 23.16 53.66 4.69
CA ARG A 914 21.76 53.13 4.67
C ARG A 914 21.23 53.34 3.23
N TYR A 915 20.64 52.31 2.62
CA TYR A 915 19.53 52.43 1.63
C TYR A 915 19.87 53.12 0.27
N GLU A 916 19.11 53.02 -0.84
CA GLU A 916 17.85 52.31 -1.13
C GLU A 916 17.68 51.96 -2.65
N ARG A 917 18.03 50.73 -3.10
CA ARG A 917 17.66 50.14 -4.44
C ARG A 917 18.12 50.98 -5.68
N PRO A 918 17.73 50.68 -6.94
CA PRO A 918 17.17 49.45 -7.58
C PRO A 918 18.27 48.79 -8.49
N PRO A 919 18.05 48.02 -9.59
CA PRO A 919 16.83 47.46 -10.21
C PRO A 919 16.82 45.90 -10.36
N PRO A 920 16.71 45.24 -11.54
CA PRO A 920 15.49 44.51 -11.88
C PRO A 920 15.64 43.00 -12.24
N THR A 921 14.49 42.31 -12.25
CA THR A 921 14.20 40.97 -12.83
C THR A 921 15.17 39.85 -12.48
#